data_AF-A0A7C8J3Y0-F1
#
_entry.id   AF-A0A7C8J3Y0-F1
#
_cell.length_a   1.000
_cell.length_b   1.000
_cell.length_c   1.000
_cell.angle_alpha   90.00
_cell.angle_beta   90.00
_cell.angle_gamma   90.00
#
_symmetry.space_group_name_H-M   'P 1'
#
loop_
_entity.id
_entity.type
_entity.pdbx_description
1 polymer ?
#
loop_
_entity_poly.entity_id
_entity_poly.type
_entity_poly.pdbx_seq_one_letter_code
_entity_poly.pdbx_strand_id
1 'polypeptide(L)'
;MFLAWSPDGYALFAGFESGWALWTTYGKLIGSTFSADNVEKERFNDAYLDGLCDGAWLPGGVEIALVSGKRMSDESIRKSENIYILELARSSVTGMFNAQNIARTVLQTPSKLLVYRGYDQSDLQTLSTEQTLWYHVPIPPTYLVDNYPIRQVSISPDGRYLAIAGRRGLAHYSIHSGRWKTFLNESMESDFVVRGGMCWYHHILVAAVESDDMYELRLYSRELQLDNTLILHVETLPSPVVLITLTGEDGLLAYTHDNALYHFIFTTTKDTVMLRLVGQITFHGIVRAPARVRSISWILPEEQLREGDPSRDVALATVLFLVDGKLVVLQPSTTEGGELKYEMRVLFQNVEYYILMRDLPATQRQYVLPPEELNGFPEQDLNDSLWVFEGQDLRVWMDVKDLLAGSVESKELPPAVKVPVDFYPLSILLSKGIISGVEVEIVERRDVTFSFFRLGSRTHLFFNYLLRHHLQNRNEAAAIGLARQYEGVSYFEHALEILLHDVLDDEADTHPEQEVAVLPLVVRFLSNFPEYLNVIVQCTRKTEVASWSHLFSVVGSPQVLFEESLSRGLLKTAGGYLLILHTMEKLSSSSQDMVRLFSRAVAEEDWDLCKELARFLTALDNSGKTLKEALELVELRSPGGDEEKSFMFESARRLELPTASGGSSRDNLSPISSSSRGGSPGGGSYLDVP
;
A
#
# COMPACT_ATOMS: atom_id res chain seq x y z
N MET A 1 -16.98 31.93 -7.52
CA MET A 1 -16.73 30.62 -6.88
C MET A 1 -18.05 29.87 -6.80
N PHE A 2 -18.09 28.59 -7.17
CA PHE A 2 -19.24 27.71 -6.97
C PHE A 2 -18.80 26.41 -6.30
N LEU A 3 -19.73 25.76 -5.61
CA LEU A 3 -19.54 24.49 -4.93
C LEU A 3 -20.61 23.50 -5.42
N ALA A 4 -20.20 22.30 -5.79
CA ALA A 4 -21.09 21.26 -6.27
C ALA A 4 -20.73 19.90 -5.66
N TRP A 5 -21.62 19.37 -4.82
CA TRP A 5 -21.52 17.99 -4.33
C TRP A 5 -21.85 17.01 -5.45
N SER A 6 -21.10 15.92 -5.52
CA SER A 6 -21.45 14.80 -6.39
C SER A 6 -22.82 14.22 -5.99
N PRO A 7 -23.58 13.61 -6.93
CA PRO A 7 -24.94 13.14 -6.67
C PRO A 7 -25.05 12.11 -5.54
N ASP A 8 -23.96 11.42 -5.23
CA ASP A 8 -23.80 10.41 -4.20
C ASP A 8 -23.21 10.96 -2.88
N GLY A 9 -22.82 12.24 -2.83
CA GLY A 9 -22.25 12.90 -1.66
C GLY A 9 -20.81 12.53 -1.31
N TYR A 10 -20.10 11.78 -2.16
CA TYR A 10 -18.74 11.31 -1.88
C TYR A 10 -17.64 12.33 -2.25
N ALA A 11 -17.96 13.33 -3.07
CA ALA A 11 -17.00 14.32 -3.52
C ALA A 11 -17.61 15.73 -3.57
N LEU A 12 -16.79 16.72 -3.23
CA LEU A 12 -17.11 18.14 -3.36
C LEU A 12 -16.18 18.77 -4.40
N PHE A 13 -16.77 19.29 -5.47
CA PHE A 13 -16.06 20.07 -6.46
C PHE A 13 -16.20 21.56 -6.15
N ALA A 14 -15.08 22.29 -6.10
CA ALA A 14 -15.08 23.75 -6.00
C ALA A 14 -14.44 24.37 -7.25
N GLY A 15 -15.22 25.18 -7.96
CA GLY A 15 -14.72 26.03 -9.03
C GLY A 15 -14.41 27.43 -8.51
N PHE A 16 -13.20 27.91 -8.77
CA PHE A 16 -12.70 29.24 -8.43
C PHE A 16 -12.52 30.09 -9.68
N GLU A 17 -12.34 31.40 -9.48
CA GLU A 17 -12.05 32.33 -10.58
C GLU A 17 -10.71 32.03 -11.26
N SER A 18 -9.77 31.39 -10.53
CA SER A 18 -8.41 31.10 -10.99
C SER A 18 -8.02 29.61 -10.88
N GLY A 19 -8.99 28.70 -10.96
CA GLY A 19 -8.74 27.26 -10.97
C GLY A 19 -9.89 26.45 -10.35
N TRP A 20 -9.62 25.20 -9.99
CA TRP A 20 -10.56 24.34 -9.27
C TRP A 20 -9.84 23.33 -8.38
N ALA A 21 -10.60 22.75 -7.45
CA ALA A 21 -10.16 21.64 -6.63
C ALA A 21 -11.31 20.70 -6.29
N LEU A 22 -10.96 19.44 -6.09
CA LEU A 22 -11.87 18.34 -5.81
C LEU A 22 -11.44 17.65 -4.52
N TRP A 23 -12.36 17.53 -3.57
CA TRP A 23 -12.13 16.83 -2.31
C TRP A 23 -13.11 15.69 -2.13
N THR A 24 -12.73 14.70 -1.33
CA THR A 24 -13.67 13.73 -0.76
C THR A 24 -14.52 14.35 0.33
N THR A 25 -15.58 13.65 0.75
CA THR A 25 -16.52 14.11 1.79
C THR A 25 -15.86 14.59 3.07
N TYR A 26 -14.77 13.96 3.50
CA TYR A 26 -14.07 14.29 4.75
C TYR A 26 -12.74 15.02 4.55
N GLY A 27 -12.51 15.53 3.34
CA GLY A 27 -11.51 16.56 3.08
C GLY A 27 -10.22 16.10 2.40
N LYS A 28 -10.11 14.86 1.93
CA LYS A 28 -8.93 14.44 1.16
C LYS A 28 -8.93 15.16 -0.17
N LEU A 29 -7.89 15.95 -0.46
CA LEU A 29 -7.72 16.54 -1.78
C LEU A 29 -7.42 15.44 -2.80
N ILE A 30 -8.26 15.28 -3.81
CA ILE A 30 -8.11 14.28 -4.88
C ILE A 30 -7.31 14.88 -6.05
N GLY A 31 -7.63 16.11 -6.42
CA GLY A 31 -7.00 16.79 -7.54
C GLY A 31 -7.33 18.28 -7.57
N SER A 32 -6.42 19.06 -8.13
CA SER A 32 -6.57 20.51 -8.26
C SER A 32 -5.73 21.04 -9.42
N THR A 33 -6.14 22.18 -9.97
CA THR A 33 -5.33 22.93 -10.94
C THR A 33 -4.35 23.91 -10.29
N PHE A 34 -4.40 24.09 -8.96
CA PHE A 34 -3.45 24.95 -8.23
C PHE A 34 -2.07 24.30 -8.09
N SER A 35 -2.01 22.97 -8.10
CA SER A 35 -0.75 22.20 -8.04
C SER A 35 -0.01 22.14 -9.38
N ALA A 36 -0.56 22.77 -10.42
CA ALA A 36 -0.14 22.65 -11.81
C ALA A 36 0.90 23.70 -12.22
N ASP A 37 1.90 23.96 -11.37
CA ASP A 37 2.90 25.02 -11.60
C ASP A 37 3.72 24.85 -12.89
N ASN A 38 3.76 23.62 -13.43
CA ASN A 38 4.51 23.25 -14.64
C ASN A 38 3.67 23.22 -15.94
N VAL A 39 2.39 23.56 -15.89
CA VAL A 39 1.48 23.55 -17.06
C VAL A 39 1.64 24.87 -17.82
N GLU A 40 2.01 24.82 -19.10
CA GLU A 40 2.07 26.00 -19.96
C GLU A 40 0.64 26.47 -20.29
N LYS A 41 -0.01 27.15 -19.34
CA LYS A 41 -1.42 27.62 -19.43
C LYS A 41 -1.73 28.39 -20.72
N GLU A 42 -0.74 29.04 -21.32
CA GLU A 42 -0.89 29.81 -22.56
C GLU A 42 -0.85 28.97 -23.84
N ARG A 43 -0.27 27.75 -23.79
CA ARG A 43 -0.03 26.93 -24.98
C ARG A 43 -1.27 26.18 -25.45
N PHE A 44 -2.05 25.66 -24.50
CA PHE A 44 -3.28 24.92 -24.78
C PHE A 44 -4.46 25.83 -24.39
N ASN A 45 -5.47 25.94 -25.24
CA ASN A 45 -6.65 26.78 -25.00
C ASN A 45 -7.61 26.15 -23.98
N ASP A 46 -7.06 25.49 -22.95
CA ASP A 46 -7.77 24.72 -21.93
C ASP A 46 -8.27 25.65 -20.83
N ALA A 47 -9.26 26.47 -21.18
CA ALA A 47 -9.79 27.50 -20.29
C ALA A 47 -10.36 26.94 -18.97
N TYR A 48 -10.64 25.63 -18.89
CA TYR A 48 -11.10 24.98 -17.67
C TYR A 48 -10.00 24.84 -16.60
N LEU A 49 -8.72 24.95 -16.97
CA LEU A 49 -7.59 24.96 -16.03
C LEU A 49 -7.39 26.34 -15.38
N ASP A 50 -7.71 27.39 -16.13
CA ASP A 50 -7.48 28.79 -15.73
C ASP A 50 -8.51 29.27 -14.71
N GLY A 51 -9.76 28.84 -14.82
CA GLY A 51 -10.83 29.26 -13.92
C GLY A 51 -12.22 28.90 -14.41
N LEU A 52 -13.15 28.70 -13.48
CA LEU A 52 -14.50 28.23 -13.76
C LEU A 52 -15.54 29.21 -13.23
N CYS A 53 -16.62 29.40 -14.00
CA CYS A 53 -17.75 30.22 -13.57
C CYS A 53 -18.90 29.39 -13.00
N ASP A 54 -19.12 28.18 -13.54
CA ASP A 54 -20.17 27.27 -13.10
C ASP A 54 -19.85 25.82 -13.50
N GLY A 55 -20.57 24.87 -12.91
CA GLY A 55 -20.46 23.45 -13.24
C GLY A 55 -21.55 22.59 -12.62
N ALA A 56 -21.87 21.48 -13.28
CA ALA A 56 -22.91 20.55 -12.85
C ALA A 56 -22.50 19.10 -13.06
N TRP A 57 -22.70 18.27 -12.03
CA TRP A 57 -22.45 16.84 -12.10
C TRP A 57 -23.46 16.15 -13.03
N LEU A 58 -22.97 15.21 -13.83
CA LEU A 58 -23.84 14.32 -14.60
C LEU A 58 -24.41 13.21 -13.68
N PRO A 59 -25.53 12.55 -14.06
CA PRO A 59 -26.25 11.63 -13.18
C PRO A 59 -25.43 10.46 -12.62
N GLY A 60 -24.33 10.06 -13.27
CA GLY A 60 -23.46 8.99 -12.79
C GLY A 60 -22.51 9.39 -11.66
N GLY A 61 -22.33 10.69 -11.39
CA GLY A 61 -21.37 11.17 -10.39
C GLY A 61 -19.90 10.88 -10.71
N VAL A 62 -19.62 10.45 -11.96
CA VAL A 62 -18.28 10.18 -12.50
C VAL A 62 -17.90 11.17 -13.60
N GLU A 63 -18.74 12.17 -13.85
CA GLU A 63 -18.54 13.22 -14.85
C GLU A 63 -19.10 14.53 -14.32
N ILE A 64 -18.39 15.62 -14.57
CA ILE A 64 -18.85 16.99 -14.29
C ILE A 64 -18.70 17.85 -15.54
N ALA A 65 -19.78 18.53 -15.91
CA ALA A 65 -19.78 19.52 -16.97
C ALA A 65 -19.36 20.87 -16.38
N LEU A 66 -18.36 21.51 -16.99
CA LEU A 66 -17.71 22.72 -16.51
C LEU A 66 -17.83 23.83 -17.53
N VAL A 67 -18.13 25.03 -17.05
CA VAL A 67 -18.13 26.25 -17.86
C VAL A 67 -16.95 27.09 -17.41
N SER A 68 -16.00 27.30 -18.32
CA SER A 68 -14.82 28.13 -18.05
C SER A 68 -15.21 29.60 -17.87
N GLY A 69 -14.47 30.28 -16.99
CA GLY A 69 -14.59 31.71 -16.75
C GLY A 69 -14.00 32.57 -17.87
N LYS A 70 -13.87 33.87 -17.61
CA LYS A 70 -13.18 34.81 -18.52
C LYS A 70 -11.68 34.56 -18.44
N ARG A 71 -11.01 34.38 -19.59
CA ARG A 71 -9.54 34.47 -19.67
C ARG A 71 -9.11 35.91 -19.46
N MET A 72 -8.24 36.15 -18.48
CA MET A 72 -7.56 37.43 -18.28
C MET A 72 -6.26 37.39 -19.07
N SER A 73 -6.34 37.57 -20.39
CA SER A 73 -5.17 37.85 -21.23
C SER A 73 -5.22 39.30 -21.68
N ASP A 74 -4.07 39.96 -21.72
CA ASP A 74 -3.90 41.37 -22.11
C ASP A 74 -4.71 41.70 -23.39
N GLU A 75 -5.43 42.82 -23.32
CA GLU A 75 -6.14 43.54 -24.39
C GLU A 75 -7.36 42.92 -25.09
N SER A 76 -7.75 41.65 -24.88
CA SER A 76 -9.08 41.18 -25.35
C SER A 76 -9.72 40.08 -24.49
N ILE A 77 -10.90 40.38 -23.92
CA ILE A 77 -11.72 39.40 -23.19
C ILE A 77 -12.29 38.40 -24.20
N ARG A 78 -11.63 37.25 -24.39
CA ARG A 78 -12.26 36.10 -25.05
C ARG A 78 -12.99 35.28 -24.00
N LYS A 79 -14.33 35.27 -24.04
CA LYS A 79 -15.11 34.22 -23.36
C LYS A 79 -14.85 32.92 -24.12
N SER A 80 -14.43 31.87 -23.43
CA SER A 80 -14.48 30.54 -24.02
C SER A 80 -15.95 30.14 -24.12
N GLU A 81 -16.39 29.72 -25.30
CA GLU A 81 -17.76 29.24 -25.57
C GLU A 81 -17.88 27.72 -25.36
N ASN A 82 -16.83 27.08 -24.81
CA ASN A 82 -16.76 25.64 -24.65
C ASN A 82 -17.38 25.21 -23.32
N ILE A 83 -18.05 24.05 -23.36
CA ILE A 83 -18.38 23.26 -22.18
C ILE A 83 -17.35 22.13 -22.11
N TYR A 84 -16.69 21.97 -20.98
CA TYR A 84 -15.72 20.91 -20.75
C TYR A 84 -16.38 19.79 -19.94
N ILE A 85 -16.12 18.53 -20.29
CA ILE A 85 -16.52 17.39 -19.46
C ILE A 85 -15.26 16.85 -18.81
N LEU A 86 -15.21 16.92 -17.48
CA LEU A 86 -14.17 16.27 -16.71
C LEU A 86 -14.70 14.90 -16.27
N GLU A 87 -14.06 13.85 -16.76
CA GLU A 87 -14.31 12.47 -16.34
C GLU A 87 -13.52 12.14 -15.07
N LEU A 88 -14.14 11.38 -14.17
CA LEU A 88 -13.58 10.92 -12.92
C LEU A 88 -13.60 9.39 -12.84
N ALA A 89 -12.70 8.87 -12.01
CA ALA A 89 -12.70 7.47 -11.63
C ALA A 89 -13.18 7.35 -10.18
N ARG A 90 -14.25 6.59 -9.97
CA ARG A 90 -14.91 6.40 -8.67
C ARG A 90 -14.61 5.02 -8.11
N SER A 91 -14.22 4.92 -6.84
CA SER A 91 -14.02 3.61 -6.20
C SER A 91 -15.34 2.84 -6.10
N SER A 92 -15.33 1.56 -6.49
CA SER A 92 -16.48 0.65 -6.36
C SER A 92 -17.04 0.56 -4.93
N VAL A 93 -16.21 0.79 -3.92
CA VAL A 93 -16.58 0.84 -2.49
C VAL A 93 -17.65 1.90 -2.21
N THR A 94 -17.65 3.02 -2.93
CA THR A 94 -18.61 4.12 -2.70
C THR A 94 -20.03 3.78 -3.17
N GLY A 95 -20.18 2.89 -4.16
CA GLY A 95 -21.48 2.39 -4.62
C GLY A 95 -21.87 1.07 -3.96
N MET A 96 -20.87 0.27 -3.56
CA MET A 96 -21.05 -1.01 -2.89
C MET A 96 -19.84 -1.30 -1.99
N PHE A 97 -19.98 -0.99 -0.71
CA PHE A 97 -18.95 -1.26 0.28
C PHE A 97 -19.09 -2.71 0.75
N ASN A 98 -18.15 -3.56 0.34
CA ASN A 98 -17.94 -4.87 0.94
C ASN A 98 -16.45 -5.23 0.98
N ALA A 99 -16.11 -6.31 1.70
CA ALA A 99 -14.73 -6.77 1.83
C ALA A 99 -14.08 -7.11 0.47
N GLN A 100 -14.85 -7.59 -0.51
CA GLN A 100 -14.33 -7.99 -1.82
C GLN A 100 -13.84 -6.80 -2.64
N ASN A 101 -14.63 -5.72 -2.72
CA ASN A 101 -14.27 -4.49 -3.41
C ASN A 101 -13.11 -3.74 -2.74
N ILE A 102 -12.96 -3.91 -1.42
CA ILE A 102 -11.81 -3.40 -0.67
C ILE A 102 -10.56 -4.24 -0.97
N ALA A 103 -10.68 -5.56 -0.90
CA ALA A 103 -9.58 -6.50 -1.17
C ALA A 103 -9.04 -6.33 -2.59
N ARG A 104 -9.92 -6.15 -3.58
CA ARG A 104 -9.56 -6.04 -4.99
C ARG A 104 -10.06 -4.72 -5.52
N THR A 105 -9.24 -3.69 -5.40
CA THR A 105 -9.56 -2.33 -5.83
C THR A 105 -10.05 -2.28 -7.28
N VAL A 106 -11.27 -1.78 -7.46
CA VAL A 106 -11.84 -1.44 -8.77
C VAL A 106 -12.27 0.02 -8.79
N LEU A 107 -11.80 0.76 -9.78
CA LEU A 107 -12.29 2.11 -10.09
C LEU A 107 -13.23 2.06 -11.30
N GLN A 108 -14.32 2.81 -11.23
CA GLN A 108 -15.33 2.92 -12.26
C GLN A 108 -15.22 4.28 -12.94
N THR A 109 -15.12 4.29 -14.26
CA THR A 109 -15.28 5.48 -15.11
C THR A 109 -16.62 5.39 -15.84
N PRO A 110 -17.03 6.39 -16.64
CA PRO A 110 -18.30 6.36 -17.37
C PRO A 110 -18.48 5.17 -18.30
N SER A 111 -17.37 4.65 -18.86
CA SER A 111 -17.38 3.63 -19.91
C SER A 111 -16.49 2.42 -19.63
N LYS A 112 -15.69 2.43 -18.55
CA LYS A 112 -14.71 1.39 -18.25
C LYS A 112 -14.62 1.14 -16.75
N LEU A 113 -14.18 -0.06 -16.39
CA LEU A 113 -13.68 -0.39 -15.06
C LEU A 113 -12.16 -0.52 -15.11
N LEU A 114 -11.48 -0.07 -14.06
CA LEU A 114 -10.04 -0.18 -13.87
C LEU A 114 -9.80 -1.13 -12.69
N VAL A 115 -9.27 -2.31 -12.94
CA VAL A 115 -8.99 -3.32 -11.91
C VAL A 115 -7.50 -3.27 -11.54
N TYR A 116 -7.19 -3.02 -10.27
CA TYR A 116 -5.81 -2.99 -9.81
C TYR A 116 -5.22 -4.41 -9.73
N ARG A 117 -4.03 -4.59 -10.29
CA ARG A 117 -3.31 -5.88 -10.41
C ARG A 117 -2.01 -5.94 -9.61
N GLY A 118 -1.65 -4.89 -8.87
CA GLY A 118 -0.41 -4.85 -8.09
C GLY A 118 -0.32 -5.91 -6.98
N TYR A 119 -1.45 -6.45 -6.53
CA TYR A 119 -1.50 -7.59 -5.60
C TYR A 119 -0.71 -8.80 -6.11
N ASP A 120 -0.79 -9.06 -7.41
CA ASP A 120 -0.26 -10.27 -8.04
C ASP A 120 1.18 -10.05 -8.60
N GLN A 121 1.76 -8.85 -8.45
CA GLN A 121 3.08 -8.48 -8.98
C GLN A 121 4.21 -8.67 -7.96
N SER A 122 5.45 -8.71 -8.43
CA SER A 122 6.63 -8.67 -7.55
C SER A 122 6.75 -7.33 -6.81
N ASP A 123 7.54 -7.29 -5.72
CA ASP A 123 7.77 -6.08 -4.91
C ASP A 123 8.20 -4.89 -5.77
N LEU A 124 9.25 -5.06 -6.58
CA LEU A 124 9.79 -3.99 -7.44
C LEU A 124 8.79 -3.51 -8.48
N GLN A 125 7.99 -4.41 -9.06
CA GLN A 125 6.95 -4.02 -10.02
C GLN A 125 5.79 -3.28 -9.36
N THR A 126 5.49 -3.60 -8.10
CA THR A 126 4.42 -2.94 -7.34
C THR A 126 4.78 -1.50 -6.99
N LEU A 127 6.07 -1.24 -6.79
CA LEU A 127 6.62 0.11 -6.59
C LEU A 127 6.72 0.92 -7.89
N SER A 128 6.54 0.31 -9.06
CA SER A 128 6.58 1.00 -10.34
C SER A 128 5.36 1.92 -10.49
N THR A 129 5.59 3.15 -10.95
CA THR A 129 4.54 4.13 -11.27
C THR A 129 3.92 3.91 -12.65
N GLU A 130 4.24 2.81 -13.31
CA GLU A 130 3.75 2.49 -14.66
C GLU A 130 2.25 2.11 -14.68
N GLN A 131 1.60 2.43 -15.81
CA GLN A 131 0.17 2.14 -16.04
C GLN A 131 -0.15 0.64 -16.13
N THR A 132 0.85 -0.24 -16.14
CA THR A 132 0.71 -1.70 -16.25
C THR A 132 0.00 -2.34 -15.06
N LEU A 133 -0.10 -1.62 -13.93
CA LEU A 133 -0.80 -2.09 -12.73
C LEU A 133 -2.33 -2.04 -12.84
N TRP A 134 -2.89 -1.38 -13.85
CA TRP A 134 -4.34 -1.24 -14.03
C TRP A 134 -4.83 -2.00 -15.26
N TYR A 135 -5.71 -2.97 -15.03
CA TYR A 135 -6.38 -3.71 -16.09
C TYR A 135 -7.68 -3.01 -16.48
N HIS A 136 -7.78 -2.59 -17.74
CA HIS A 136 -8.93 -1.85 -18.25
C HIS A 136 -10.00 -2.78 -18.82
N VAL A 137 -11.21 -2.71 -18.28
CA VAL A 137 -12.37 -3.47 -18.74
C VAL A 137 -13.41 -2.52 -19.34
N PRO A 138 -13.55 -2.46 -20.68
CA PRO A 138 -14.60 -1.66 -21.30
C PRO A 138 -15.97 -2.25 -21.00
N ILE A 139 -16.92 -1.41 -20.60
CA ILE A 139 -18.31 -1.82 -20.33
C ILE A 139 -19.06 -1.93 -21.68
N PRO A 140 -19.91 -2.94 -21.89
CA PRO A 140 -20.64 -3.10 -23.15
C PRO A 140 -21.51 -1.87 -23.45
N PRO A 141 -21.35 -1.21 -24.61
CA PRO A 141 -22.17 -0.06 -24.96
C PRO A 141 -23.66 -0.37 -24.99
N THR A 142 -24.03 -1.60 -25.40
CA THR A 142 -25.42 -2.07 -25.40
C THR A 142 -26.02 -2.03 -24.00
N TYR A 143 -25.28 -2.48 -22.98
CA TYR A 143 -25.74 -2.40 -21.59
C TYR A 143 -25.80 -0.94 -21.09
N LEU A 144 -24.82 -0.10 -21.45
CA LEU A 144 -24.78 1.29 -21.01
C LEU A 144 -25.94 2.14 -21.55
N VAL A 145 -26.39 1.91 -22.79
CA VAL A 145 -27.49 2.69 -23.40
C VAL A 145 -28.75 2.63 -22.54
N ASP A 146 -29.10 1.45 -22.04
CA ASP A 146 -30.34 1.24 -21.29
C ASP A 146 -30.13 1.38 -19.76
N ASN A 147 -28.93 1.04 -19.27
CA ASN A 147 -28.68 0.92 -17.83
C ASN A 147 -27.74 1.97 -17.25
N TYR A 148 -27.23 2.95 -18.00
CA TYR A 148 -26.43 4.04 -17.42
C TYR A 148 -27.26 4.90 -16.44
N PRO A 149 -26.72 5.31 -15.28
CA PRO A 149 -25.36 5.07 -14.81
C PRO A 149 -25.19 3.71 -14.15
N ILE A 150 -23.97 3.18 -14.22
CA ILE A 150 -23.55 2.04 -13.40
C ILE A 150 -23.52 2.50 -11.94
N ARG A 151 -24.28 1.81 -11.08
CA ARG A 151 -24.47 2.17 -9.67
C ARG A 151 -23.67 1.26 -8.74
N GLN A 152 -23.49 0.00 -9.13
CA GLN A 152 -22.82 -1.02 -8.34
C GLN A 152 -21.88 -1.82 -9.21
N VAL A 153 -20.71 -2.11 -8.66
CA VAL A 153 -19.66 -2.93 -9.27
C VAL A 153 -19.19 -3.90 -8.21
N SER A 154 -19.10 -5.18 -8.52
CA SER A 154 -18.67 -6.24 -7.61
C SER A 154 -17.57 -7.07 -8.25
N ILE A 155 -16.50 -7.33 -7.51
CA ILE A 155 -15.37 -8.17 -7.94
C ILE A 155 -15.30 -9.43 -7.10
N SER A 156 -14.89 -10.54 -7.71
CA SER A 156 -14.70 -11.78 -6.97
C SER A 156 -13.44 -11.75 -6.09
N PRO A 157 -13.40 -12.50 -4.96
CA PRO A 157 -12.24 -12.53 -4.04
C PRO A 157 -10.91 -12.85 -4.73
N ASP A 158 -10.96 -13.74 -5.73
CA ASP A 158 -9.82 -14.16 -6.54
C ASP A 158 -9.49 -13.19 -7.70
N GLY A 159 -10.26 -12.11 -7.88
CA GLY A 159 -10.06 -11.12 -8.92
C GLY A 159 -10.24 -11.67 -10.34
N ARG A 160 -11.07 -12.71 -10.52
CA ARG A 160 -11.34 -13.35 -11.82
C ARG A 160 -12.65 -12.91 -12.48
N TYR A 161 -13.62 -12.49 -11.70
CA TYR A 161 -14.95 -12.09 -12.19
C TYR A 161 -15.31 -10.69 -11.72
N LEU A 162 -16.06 -9.98 -12.56
CA LEU A 162 -16.69 -8.71 -12.23
C LEU A 162 -18.19 -8.82 -12.49
N ALA A 163 -19.00 -8.11 -11.72
CA ALA A 163 -20.40 -7.86 -12.02
C ALA A 163 -20.66 -6.35 -11.96
N ILE A 164 -21.59 -5.88 -12.79
CA ILE A 164 -22.07 -4.50 -12.79
C ILE A 164 -23.59 -4.49 -12.74
N ALA A 165 -24.15 -3.48 -12.08
CA ALA A 165 -25.56 -3.19 -12.11
C ALA A 165 -25.78 -1.68 -12.28
N GLY A 166 -26.64 -1.33 -13.24
CA GLY A 166 -26.99 0.04 -13.56
C GLY A 166 -28.36 0.44 -13.03
N ARG A 167 -29.18 1.07 -13.89
CA ARG A 167 -30.58 1.42 -13.56
C ARG A 167 -31.47 0.20 -13.40
N ARG A 168 -31.28 -0.83 -14.24
CA ARG A 168 -31.96 -2.12 -14.23
C ARG A 168 -30.95 -3.24 -14.47
N GLY A 169 -31.37 -4.46 -14.14
CA GLY A 169 -30.64 -5.67 -14.47
C GLY A 169 -29.22 -5.72 -13.92
N LEU A 170 -28.44 -6.66 -14.45
CA LEU A 170 -27.02 -6.80 -14.17
C LEU A 170 -26.30 -7.44 -15.36
N ALA A 171 -24.98 -7.31 -15.38
CA ALA A 171 -24.12 -8.02 -16.31
C ALA A 171 -22.86 -8.49 -15.57
N HIS A 172 -22.21 -9.54 -16.05
CA HIS A 172 -20.95 -9.99 -15.46
C HIS A 172 -19.86 -10.26 -16.50
N TYR A 173 -18.62 -10.17 -16.09
CA TYR A 173 -17.43 -10.26 -16.91
C TYR A 173 -16.47 -11.30 -16.36
N SER A 174 -15.88 -12.09 -17.25
CA SER A 174 -14.77 -12.97 -16.92
C SER A 174 -13.47 -12.34 -17.39
N ILE A 175 -12.56 -12.08 -16.45
CA ILE A 175 -11.26 -11.48 -16.75
C ILE A 175 -10.38 -12.45 -17.53
N HIS A 176 -10.50 -13.75 -17.27
CA HIS A 176 -9.75 -14.75 -18.02
C HIS A 176 -10.16 -14.81 -19.51
N SER A 177 -11.46 -14.86 -19.79
CA SER A 177 -11.93 -14.95 -21.19
C SER A 177 -12.04 -13.59 -21.89
N GLY A 178 -12.00 -12.50 -21.14
CA GLY A 178 -12.18 -11.15 -21.65
C GLY A 178 -13.60 -10.86 -22.15
N ARG A 179 -14.62 -11.56 -21.64
CA ARG A 179 -15.99 -11.53 -22.18
C ARG A 179 -17.03 -11.14 -21.14
N TRP A 180 -17.95 -10.28 -21.56
CA TRP A 180 -19.17 -9.96 -20.84
C TRP A 180 -20.28 -10.96 -21.14
N LYS A 181 -21.12 -11.20 -20.14
CA LYS A 181 -22.41 -11.88 -20.25
C LYS A 181 -23.49 -10.91 -19.78
N THR A 182 -24.51 -10.74 -20.62
CA THR A 182 -25.70 -9.90 -20.40
C THR A 182 -26.94 -10.77 -20.58
N PHE A 183 -28.12 -10.26 -20.23
CA PHE A 183 -29.36 -10.98 -20.52
C PHE A 183 -29.61 -11.01 -22.03
N LEU A 184 -30.13 -12.14 -22.52
CA LEU A 184 -30.56 -12.25 -23.93
C LEU A 184 -31.95 -11.64 -24.15
N ASN A 185 -32.77 -11.60 -23.10
CA ASN A 185 -34.10 -11.02 -23.11
C ASN A 185 -34.09 -9.69 -22.36
N GLU A 186 -34.20 -8.58 -23.09
CA GLU A 186 -34.21 -7.21 -22.55
C GLU A 186 -35.35 -6.98 -21.54
N SER A 187 -36.49 -7.67 -21.70
CA SER A 187 -37.60 -7.59 -20.76
C SER A 187 -37.23 -8.19 -19.41
N MET A 188 -36.49 -9.30 -19.38
CA MET A 188 -36.02 -9.91 -18.13
C MET A 188 -34.98 -9.04 -17.44
N GLU A 189 -34.11 -8.38 -18.22
CA GLU A 189 -33.12 -7.45 -17.69
C GLU A 189 -33.79 -6.23 -17.04
N SER A 190 -34.85 -5.73 -17.67
CA SER A 190 -35.57 -4.51 -17.24
C SER A 190 -36.51 -4.73 -16.04
N ASP A 191 -36.77 -5.99 -15.68
CA ASP A 191 -37.79 -6.43 -14.72
C ASP A 191 -37.39 -6.23 -13.24
N PHE A 192 -36.10 -6.03 -12.98
CA PHE A 192 -35.58 -5.90 -11.63
C PHE A 192 -34.48 -4.85 -11.52
N VAL A 193 -34.25 -4.39 -10.29
CA VAL A 193 -33.17 -3.48 -9.91
C VAL A 193 -32.33 -4.13 -8.83
N VAL A 194 -31.01 -4.03 -8.95
CA VAL A 194 -30.12 -4.39 -7.84
C VAL A 194 -30.06 -3.22 -6.84
N ARG A 195 -30.42 -3.47 -5.59
CA ARG A 195 -30.47 -2.44 -4.52
C ARG A 195 -29.51 -2.75 -3.39
N GLY A 196 -29.55 -3.96 -2.85
CA GLY A 196 -28.74 -4.38 -1.70
C GLY A 196 -27.31 -4.79 -2.04
N GLY A 197 -26.84 -4.57 -3.27
CA GLY A 197 -25.50 -4.96 -3.69
C GLY A 197 -25.39 -6.37 -4.27
N MET A 198 -24.17 -6.74 -4.62
CA MET A 198 -23.81 -8.03 -5.21
C MET A 198 -22.52 -8.56 -4.57
N CYS A 199 -22.40 -9.88 -4.44
CA CYS A 199 -21.15 -10.50 -4.03
C CYS A 199 -20.93 -11.83 -4.73
N TRP A 200 -19.66 -12.24 -4.82
CA TRP A 200 -19.28 -13.49 -5.45
C TRP A 200 -18.94 -14.54 -4.41
N TYR A 201 -19.75 -15.59 -4.31
CA TYR A 201 -19.38 -16.81 -3.59
C TYR A 201 -18.81 -17.81 -4.59
N HIS A 202 -17.48 -17.90 -4.63
CA HIS A 202 -16.74 -18.69 -5.63
C HIS A 202 -17.10 -18.25 -7.07
N HIS A 203 -17.88 -19.06 -7.79
CA HIS A 203 -18.35 -18.80 -9.16
C HIS A 203 -19.85 -18.46 -9.22
N ILE A 204 -20.49 -18.26 -8.06
CA ILE A 204 -21.90 -17.89 -7.93
C ILE A 204 -21.98 -16.40 -7.61
N LEU A 205 -22.70 -15.65 -8.44
CA LEU A 205 -23.03 -14.25 -8.20
C LEU A 205 -24.33 -14.19 -7.38
N VAL A 206 -24.26 -13.63 -6.19
CA VAL A 206 -25.43 -13.29 -5.37
C VAL A 206 -25.79 -11.83 -5.64
N ALA A 207 -27.05 -11.58 -5.96
CA ALA A 207 -27.57 -10.23 -6.14
C ALA A 207 -28.80 -10.01 -5.27
N ALA A 208 -28.80 -8.91 -4.51
CA ALA A 208 -29.97 -8.45 -3.77
C ALA A 208 -30.82 -7.54 -4.64
N VAL A 209 -31.97 -8.06 -5.07
CA VAL A 209 -32.81 -7.44 -6.10
C VAL A 209 -34.18 -7.05 -5.56
N GLU A 210 -34.76 -6.07 -6.24
CA GLU A 210 -36.13 -5.61 -6.08
C GLU A 210 -36.84 -5.74 -7.43
N SER A 211 -37.98 -6.44 -7.45
CA SER A 211 -38.78 -6.71 -8.65
C SER A 211 -40.25 -6.72 -8.25
N ASP A 212 -41.07 -5.83 -8.79
CA ASP A 212 -42.51 -5.70 -8.46
C ASP A 212 -42.83 -5.73 -6.94
N ASP A 213 -42.10 -4.92 -6.15
CA ASP A 213 -42.18 -4.86 -4.68
C ASP A 213 -41.82 -6.18 -3.94
N MET A 214 -41.30 -7.17 -4.66
CA MET A 214 -40.68 -8.37 -4.08
C MET A 214 -39.18 -8.12 -3.85
N TYR A 215 -38.71 -8.46 -2.66
CA TYR A 215 -37.32 -8.33 -2.26
C TYR A 215 -36.67 -9.71 -2.21
N GLU A 216 -35.65 -9.93 -3.02
CA GLU A 216 -35.10 -11.27 -3.25
C GLU A 216 -33.57 -11.26 -3.23
N LEU A 217 -32.99 -12.36 -2.73
CA LEU A 217 -31.60 -12.71 -2.99
C LEU A 217 -31.58 -13.77 -4.10
N ARG A 218 -31.03 -13.42 -5.26
CA ARG A 218 -30.94 -14.31 -6.43
C ARG A 218 -29.51 -14.81 -6.61
N LEU A 219 -29.36 -16.11 -6.84
CA LEU A 219 -28.08 -16.77 -7.11
C LEU A 219 -27.95 -17.10 -8.60
N TYR A 220 -26.95 -16.52 -9.26
CA TYR A 220 -26.64 -16.76 -10.68
C TYR A 220 -25.32 -17.54 -10.81
N SER A 221 -25.32 -18.62 -11.58
CA SER A 221 -24.07 -19.30 -11.95
C SER A 221 -23.32 -18.51 -13.01
N ARG A 222 -22.01 -18.30 -12.83
CA ARG A 222 -21.14 -17.74 -13.88
C ARG A 222 -21.18 -18.56 -15.17
N GLU A 223 -21.41 -19.87 -15.09
CA GLU A 223 -21.34 -20.77 -16.25
C GLU A 223 -22.63 -20.72 -17.10
N LEU A 224 -23.78 -20.49 -16.48
CA LEU A 224 -25.08 -20.46 -17.14
C LEU A 224 -25.35 -19.11 -17.82
N GLN A 225 -26.29 -19.08 -18.75
CA GLN A 225 -26.72 -17.80 -19.34
C GLN A 225 -27.42 -16.94 -18.28
N LEU A 226 -27.33 -15.61 -18.41
CA LEU A 226 -28.12 -14.71 -17.59
C LEU A 226 -29.57 -14.75 -18.08
N ASP A 227 -30.38 -15.52 -17.37
CA ASP A 227 -31.79 -15.76 -17.66
C ASP A 227 -32.52 -16.07 -16.34
N ASN A 228 -33.73 -15.54 -16.16
CA ASN A 228 -34.51 -15.74 -14.94
C ASN A 228 -34.91 -17.21 -14.73
N THR A 229 -34.97 -18.01 -15.80
CA THR A 229 -35.26 -19.46 -15.72
C THR A 229 -34.06 -20.30 -15.26
N LEU A 230 -32.86 -19.73 -15.27
CA LEU A 230 -31.59 -20.39 -14.90
C LEU A 230 -31.06 -19.92 -13.54
N ILE A 231 -31.85 -19.16 -12.79
CA ILE A 231 -31.51 -18.77 -11.41
C ILE A 231 -31.42 -20.04 -10.57
N LEU A 232 -30.29 -20.19 -9.86
CA LEU A 232 -30.02 -21.37 -9.04
C LEU A 232 -30.90 -21.42 -7.80
N HIS A 233 -31.13 -20.26 -7.20
CA HIS A 233 -31.89 -20.12 -5.96
C HIS A 233 -32.41 -18.68 -5.81
N VAL A 234 -33.61 -18.56 -5.24
CA VAL A 234 -34.26 -17.30 -4.89
C VAL A 234 -34.70 -17.40 -3.44
N GLU A 235 -34.20 -16.48 -2.62
CA GLU A 235 -34.63 -16.32 -1.22
C GLU A 235 -35.41 -15.01 -1.09
N THR A 236 -36.65 -15.07 -0.62
CA THR A 236 -37.51 -13.89 -0.47
C THR A 236 -37.38 -13.29 0.93
N LEU A 237 -37.19 -11.98 0.99
CA LEU A 237 -37.06 -11.21 2.23
C LEU A 237 -38.29 -10.31 2.45
N PRO A 238 -38.66 -10.03 3.71
CA PRO A 238 -39.87 -9.24 4.03
C PRO A 238 -39.70 -7.73 3.79
N SER A 239 -38.47 -7.26 3.60
CA SER A 239 -38.13 -5.84 3.51
C SER A 239 -37.02 -5.64 2.48
N PRO A 240 -36.93 -4.46 1.81
CA PRO A 240 -35.85 -4.19 0.88
C PRO A 240 -34.48 -4.31 1.55
N VAL A 241 -33.53 -4.90 0.82
CA VAL A 241 -32.15 -5.09 1.26
C VAL A 241 -31.37 -3.80 1.09
N VAL A 242 -30.73 -3.35 2.16
CA VAL A 242 -29.83 -2.19 2.18
C VAL A 242 -28.44 -2.59 1.68
N LEU A 243 -27.88 -3.68 2.21
CA LEU A 243 -26.59 -4.22 1.79
C LEU A 243 -26.49 -5.73 2.04
N ILE A 244 -25.63 -6.38 1.26
CA ILE A 244 -25.17 -7.74 1.49
C ILE A 244 -23.64 -7.78 1.59
N THR A 245 -23.12 -8.67 2.43
CA THR A 245 -21.69 -8.96 2.50
C THR A 245 -21.45 -10.43 2.82
N LEU A 246 -20.35 -10.97 2.30
CA LEU A 246 -19.89 -12.28 2.74
C LEU A 246 -19.25 -12.17 4.12
N THR A 247 -19.26 -13.30 4.83
CA THR A 247 -18.55 -13.43 6.09
C THR A 247 -18.06 -14.86 6.29
N GLY A 248 -16.87 -15.00 6.89
CA GLY A 248 -16.21 -16.29 7.02
C GLY A 248 -16.03 -16.96 5.66
N GLU A 249 -16.08 -18.29 5.65
CA GLU A 249 -15.93 -19.08 4.42
C GLU A 249 -17.26 -19.22 3.67
N ASP A 250 -18.36 -19.49 4.39
CA ASP A 250 -19.65 -19.88 3.83
C ASP A 250 -20.84 -19.00 4.28
N GLY A 251 -20.58 -17.87 4.94
CA GLY A 251 -21.62 -16.98 5.47
C GLY A 251 -21.99 -15.86 4.50
N LEU A 252 -23.27 -15.48 4.50
CA LEU A 252 -23.81 -14.29 3.85
C LEU A 252 -24.66 -13.51 4.85
N LEU A 253 -24.37 -12.23 4.99
CA LEU A 253 -25.16 -11.28 5.75
C LEU A 253 -26.01 -10.44 4.81
N ALA A 254 -27.30 -10.29 5.15
CA ALA A 254 -28.20 -9.37 4.47
C ALA A 254 -28.84 -8.43 5.50
N TYR A 255 -28.65 -7.12 5.33
CA TYR A 255 -29.23 -6.10 6.20
C TYR A 255 -30.32 -5.34 5.46
N THR A 256 -31.46 -5.12 6.11
CA THR A 256 -32.71 -4.67 5.49
C THR A 256 -33.26 -3.39 6.09
N HIS A 257 -34.17 -2.75 5.37
CA HIS A 257 -34.81 -1.49 5.74
C HIS A 257 -35.67 -1.54 7.03
N ASP A 258 -36.14 -2.71 7.42
CA ASP A 258 -36.80 -2.96 8.71
C ASP A 258 -35.80 -3.10 9.88
N ASN A 259 -34.51 -2.84 9.65
CA ASN A 259 -33.45 -2.87 10.66
C ASN A 259 -33.11 -4.29 11.17
N ALA A 260 -33.39 -5.30 10.36
CA ALA A 260 -33.00 -6.68 10.59
C ALA A 260 -31.70 -7.03 9.83
N LEU A 261 -30.86 -7.85 10.46
CA LEU A 261 -29.70 -8.50 9.86
C LEU A 261 -29.95 -10.00 9.86
N TYR A 262 -29.97 -10.57 8.67
CA TYR A 262 -30.16 -12.00 8.42
C TYR A 262 -28.80 -12.66 8.18
N HIS A 263 -28.54 -13.76 8.87
CA HIS A 263 -27.38 -14.61 8.66
C HIS A 263 -27.79 -15.85 7.87
N PHE A 264 -27.28 -15.96 6.65
CA PHE A 264 -27.43 -17.11 5.79
C PHE A 264 -26.11 -17.88 5.69
N ILE A 265 -26.20 -19.18 5.49
CA ILE A 265 -25.07 -20.01 5.05
C ILE A 265 -25.32 -20.56 3.66
N PHE A 266 -24.26 -20.65 2.85
CA PHE A 266 -24.31 -21.38 1.59
C PHE A 266 -24.33 -22.87 1.87
N THR A 267 -25.30 -23.58 1.29
CA THR A 267 -25.34 -25.04 1.33
C THR A 267 -25.25 -25.55 -0.10
N THR A 268 -24.20 -26.33 -0.35
CA THR A 268 -23.92 -26.92 -1.66
C THR A 268 -24.30 -28.40 -1.64
N THR A 269 -25.09 -28.82 -2.62
CA THR A 269 -25.28 -30.23 -2.96
C THR A 269 -24.54 -30.52 -4.27
N LYS A 270 -24.56 -31.77 -4.74
CA LYS A 270 -23.85 -32.16 -5.99
C LYS A 270 -24.25 -31.30 -7.20
N ASP A 271 -25.50 -30.83 -7.24
CA ASP A 271 -26.07 -30.13 -8.40
C ASP A 271 -26.66 -28.75 -8.07
N THR A 272 -26.78 -28.37 -6.78
CA THR A 272 -27.46 -27.12 -6.38
C THR A 272 -26.70 -26.34 -5.33
N VAL A 273 -26.77 -25.02 -5.39
CA VAL A 273 -26.30 -24.10 -4.35
C VAL A 273 -27.51 -23.33 -3.85
N MET A 274 -27.76 -23.33 -2.54
CA MET A 274 -28.89 -22.62 -1.93
C MET A 274 -28.47 -21.90 -0.65
N LEU A 275 -29.22 -20.86 -0.29
CA LEU A 275 -29.06 -20.15 0.97
C LEU A 275 -29.93 -20.81 2.04
N ARG A 276 -29.39 -20.92 3.26
CA ARG A 276 -30.17 -21.28 4.44
C ARG A 276 -30.05 -20.22 5.51
N LEU A 277 -31.17 -19.66 5.94
CA LEU A 277 -31.24 -18.78 7.09
C LEU A 277 -30.91 -19.56 8.36
N VAL A 278 -29.90 -19.12 9.10
CA VAL A 278 -29.47 -19.75 10.36
C VAL A 278 -29.64 -18.84 11.56
N GLY A 279 -29.73 -17.53 11.37
CA GLY A 279 -29.96 -16.58 12.44
C GLY A 279 -30.46 -15.24 11.96
N GLN A 280 -31.09 -14.49 12.86
CA GLN A 280 -31.56 -13.13 12.60
C GLN A 280 -31.44 -12.30 13.87
N ILE A 281 -31.07 -11.04 13.71
CA ILE A 281 -31.09 -10.02 14.76
C ILE A 281 -31.70 -8.72 14.25
N THR A 282 -32.28 -7.92 15.14
CA THR A 282 -32.74 -6.56 14.84
C THR A 282 -31.98 -5.54 15.65
N PHE A 283 -31.75 -4.36 15.07
CA PHE A 283 -31.04 -3.25 15.73
C PHE A 283 -31.97 -2.07 16.03
N HIS A 284 -33.24 -2.35 16.32
CA HIS A 284 -34.22 -1.33 16.71
C HIS A 284 -33.73 -0.55 17.94
N GLY A 285 -33.81 0.78 17.87
CA GLY A 285 -33.32 1.68 18.93
C GLY A 285 -31.82 1.97 18.87
N ILE A 286 -31.03 1.19 18.12
CA ILE A 286 -29.59 1.41 17.90
C ILE A 286 -29.39 2.18 16.59
N VAL A 287 -29.84 1.60 15.47
CA VAL A 287 -29.77 2.25 14.16
C VAL A 287 -31.09 2.98 13.89
N ARG A 288 -31.03 4.31 13.75
CA ARG A 288 -32.24 5.13 13.53
C ARG A 288 -32.77 5.07 12.09
N ALA A 289 -31.86 4.95 11.12
CA ALA A 289 -32.19 4.98 9.70
C ALA A 289 -31.34 3.94 8.96
N PRO A 290 -31.87 2.74 8.70
CA PRO A 290 -31.13 1.65 8.08
C PRO A 290 -30.48 2.02 6.75
N ALA A 291 -31.16 2.83 5.93
CA ALA A 291 -30.65 3.29 4.62
C ALA A 291 -29.33 4.09 4.68
N ARG A 292 -28.91 4.56 5.87
CA ARG A 292 -27.65 5.30 6.06
C ARG A 292 -26.48 4.42 6.48
N VAL A 293 -26.73 3.12 6.71
CA VAL A 293 -25.67 2.14 6.95
C VAL A 293 -24.99 1.85 5.61
N ARG A 294 -23.68 2.12 5.56
CA ARG A 294 -22.87 1.90 4.36
C ARG A 294 -22.19 0.54 4.33
N SER A 295 -21.83 0.01 5.49
CA SER A 295 -21.13 -1.26 5.62
C SER A 295 -21.39 -1.88 6.98
N ILE A 296 -21.42 -3.21 7.00
CA ILE A 296 -21.49 -4.04 8.20
C ILE A 296 -20.41 -5.11 8.05
N SER A 297 -19.58 -5.26 9.09
CA SER A 297 -18.75 -6.44 9.30
C SER A 297 -19.11 -7.01 10.66
N TRP A 298 -18.84 -8.29 10.88
CA TRP A 298 -19.01 -8.87 12.19
C TRP A 298 -17.82 -9.74 12.56
N ILE A 299 -17.64 -9.93 13.86
CA ILE A 299 -16.50 -10.60 14.44
C ILE A 299 -17.05 -11.62 15.42
N LEU A 300 -16.79 -12.89 15.11
CA LEU A 300 -17.10 -14.01 15.99
C LEU A 300 -15.88 -14.37 16.84
N PRO A 301 -16.09 -14.83 18.09
CA PRO A 301 -15.03 -15.44 18.90
C PRO A 301 -14.37 -16.62 18.18
N GLU A 302 -13.09 -16.87 18.41
CA GLU A 302 -12.35 -17.95 17.74
C GLU A 302 -12.91 -19.33 18.05
N GLU A 303 -13.38 -19.55 19.29
CA GLU A 303 -13.97 -20.83 19.68
C GLU A 303 -15.25 -21.11 18.88
N GLN A 304 -16.05 -20.06 18.63
CA GLN A 304 -17.27 -20.15 17.83
C GLN A 304 -16.95 -20.41 16.35
N LEU A 305 -15.88 -19.83 15.81
CA LEU A 305 -15.45 -20.09 14.43
C LEU A 305 -14.95 -21.53 14.21
N ARG A 306 -14.29 -22.13 15.20
CA ARG A 306 -13.69 -23.48 15.07
C ARG A 306 -14.69 -24.61 15.27
N GLU A 307 -15.54 -24.50 16.29
CA GLU A 307 -16.40 -25.61 16.74
C GLU A 307 -17.85 -25.17 17.04
N GLY A 308 -18.19 -23.92 16.75
CA GLY A 308 -19.48 -23.34 17.09
C GLY A 308 -20.62 -23.79 16.16
N ASP A 309 -21.85 -23.67 16.68
CA ASP A 309 -23.08 -23.83 15.90
C ASP A 309 -23.44 -22.49 15.24
N PRO A 310 -23.52 -22.40 13.89
CA PRO A 310 -23.83 -21.15 13.18
C PRO A 310 -25.15 -20.49 13.58
N SER A 311 -26.09 -21.24 14.17
CA SER A 311 -27.34 -20.67 14.69
C SER A 311 -27.14 -19.75 15.90
N ARG A 312 -25.99 -19.86 16.59
CA ARG A 312 -25.62 -19.03 17.74
C ARG A 312 -24.75 -17.83 17.38
N ASP A 313 -24.24 -17.77 16.14
CA ASP A 313 -23.33 -16.70 15.69
C ASP A 313 -23.89 -15.32 15.97
N VAL A 314 -25.17 -15.13 15.65
CA VAL A 314 -25.85 -13.86 15.82
C VAL A 314 -25.79 -13.36 17.27
N ALA A 315 -25.90 -14.25 18.26
CA ALA A 315 -25.88 -13.87 19.68
C ALA A 315 -24.47 -13.56 20.21
N LEU A 316 -23.42 -14.05 19.53
CA LEU A 316 -22.03 -13.93 19.95
C LEU A 316 -21.24 -12.93 19.11
N ALA A 317 -21.76 -12.54 17.95
CA ALA A 317 -21.10 -11.64 17.02
C ALA A 317 -20.99 -10.22 17.59
N THR A 318 -19.76 -9.71 17.61
CA THR A 318 -19.50 -8.27 17.69
C THR A 318 -19.71 -7.66 16.30
N VAL A 319 -20.52 -6.62 16.18
CA VAL A 319 -20.89 -6.04 14.88
C VAL A 319 -20.25 -4.66 14.71
N LEU A 320 -19.58 -4.44 13.58
CA LEU A 320 -19.06 -3.15 13.15
C LEU A 320 -20.01 -2.52 12.15
N PHE A 321 -20.39 -1.27 12.42
CA PHE A 321 -21.23 -0.44 11.54
C PHE A 321 -20.45 0.77 11.06
N LEU A 322 -20.49 1.02 9.75
CA LEU A 322 -20.21 2.35 9.21
C LEU A 322 -21.51 3.05 8.87
N VAL A 323 -21.90 4.02 9.69
CA VAL A 323 -23.17 4.76 9.56
C VAL A 323 -22.93 6.25 9.77
N ASP A 324 -23.42 7.10 8.85
CA ASP A 324 -23.26 8.57 8.91
C ASP A 324 -21.79 9.03 9.13
N GLY A 325 -20.81 8.33 8.53
CA GLY A 325 -19.39 8.64 8.73
C GLY A 325 -18.82 8.23 10.09
N LYS A 326 -19.57 7.50 10.91
CA LYS A 326 -19.12 6.99 12.20
C LYS A 326 -18.88 5.50 12.10
N LEU A 327 -17.70 5.06 12.53
CA LEU A 327 -17.42 3.65 12.73
C LEU A 327 -17.82 3.30 14.16
N VAL A 328 -18.76 2.38 14.29
CA VAL A 328 -19.39 2.02 15.56
C VAL A 328 -19.23 0.52 15.77
N VAL A 329 -18.82 0.12 16.97
CA VAL A 329 -18.80 -1.28 17.39
C VAL A 329 -19.97 -1.57 18.33
N LEU A 330 -20.64 -2.68 18.09
CA LEU A 330 -21.71 -3.24 18.93
C LEU A 330 -21.23 -4.56 19.50
N GLN A 331 -20.97 -4.61 20.80
CA GLN A 331 -20.57 -5.84 21.48
C GLN A 331 -21.78 -6.50 22.14
N PRO A 332 -21.96 -7.83 22.01
CA PRO A 332 -23.02 -8.54 22.69
C PRO A 332 -22.77 -8.53 24.21
N SER A 333 -23.82 -8.25 24.96
CA SER A 333 -23.86 -8.22 26.42
C SER A 333 -25.16 -8.88 26.88
N THR A 334 -25.19 -9.37 28.11
CA THR A 334 -26.40 -9.97 28.68
C THR A 334 -26.91 -9.12 29.83
N THR A 335 -28.19 -8.77 29.83
CA THR A 335 -28.82 -8.06 30.94
C THR A 335 -28.95 -8.97 32.18
N GLU A 336 -29.22 -8.39 33.36
CA GLU A 336 -29.47 -9.18 34.59
C GLU A 336 -30.63 -10.18 34.43
N GLY A 337 -31.55 -9.94 33.49
CA GLY A 337 -32.67 -10.83 33.16
C GLY A 337 -32.37 -11.88 32.09
N GLY A 338 -31.14 -11.95 31.55
CA GLY A 338 -30.76 -12.93 30.53
C GLY A 338 -31.08 -12.52 29.08
N GLU A 339 -31.64 -11.33 28.85
CA GLU A 339 -31.90 -10.84 27.50
C GLU A 339 -30.62 -10.30 26.85
N LEU A 340 -30.44 -10.62 25.57
CA LEU A 340 -29.33 -10.13 24.74
C LEU A 340 -29.47 -8.62 24.53
N LYS A 341 -28.42 -7.88 24.86
CA LYS A 341 -28.30 -6.44 24.65
C LYS A 341 -27.00 -6.15 23.93
N TYR A 342 -26.97 -5.10 23.12
CA TYR A 342 -25.73 -4.63 22.51
C TYR A 342 -25.24 -3.36 23.17
N GLU A 343 -23.95 -3.34 23.46
CA GLU A 343 -23.25 -2.16 23.94
C GLU A 343 -22.57 -1.46 22.78
N MET A 344 -22.96 -0.21 22.57
CA MET A 344 -22.48 0.62 21.46
C MET A 344 -21.28 1.47 21.90
N ARG A 345 -20.20 1.42 21.12
CA ARG A 345 -19.09 2.39 21.22
C ARG A 345 -18.76 2.97 19.85
N VAL A 346 -18.54 4.28 19.79
CA VAL A 346 -18.07 4.95 18.57
C VAL A 346 -16.55 4.90 18.57
N LEU A 347 -15.96 4.29 17.54
CA LEU A 347 -14.51 4.14 17.38
C LEU A 347 -13.89 5.39 16.75
N PHE A 348 -14.45 5.82 15.62
CA PHE A 348 -14.00 6.98 14.86
C PHE A 348 -15.17 7.73 14.22
N GLN A 349 -14.92 8.99 13.86
CA GLN A 349 -15.85 9.86 13.12
C GLN A 349 -15.15 10.35 11.85
N ASN A 350 -15.94 10.81 10.87
CA ASN A 350 -15.43 11.22 9.55
C ASN A 350 -14.71 10.08 8.81
N VAL A 351 -15.19 8.85 9.01
CA VAL A 351 -14.65 7.64 8.37
C VAL A 351 -15.20 7.53 6.96
N GLU A 352 -14.32 7.52 5.95
CA GLU A 352 -14.71 7.22 4.57
C GLU A 352 -14.93 5.73 4.39
N TYR A 353 -13.93 4.94 4.79
CA TYR A 353 -13.99 3.49 4.78
C TYR A 353 -13.10 2.87 5.86
N TYR A 354 -13.32 1.60 6.13
CA TYR A 354 -12.50 0.77 7.01
C TYR A 354 -12.18 -0.56 6.32
N ILE A 355 -11.08 -1.20 6.72
CA ILE A 355 -10.64 -2.49 6.22
C ILE A 355 -10.40 -3.37 7.43
N LEU A 356 -11.14 -4.47 7.53
CA LEU A 356 -10.94 -5.49 8.53
C LEU A 356 -10.18 -6.64 7.86
N MET A 357 -8.90 -6.83 8.23
CA MET A 357 -7.99 -7.72 7.47
C MET A 357 -8.42 -9.19 7.46
N ARG A 358 -9.09 -9.65 8.52
CA ARG A 358 -9.62 -11.01 8.60
C ARG A 358 -10.67 -11.33 7.52
N ASP A 359 -11.39 -10.32 7.05
CA ASP A 359 -12.44 -10.46 6.02
C ASP A 359 -11.84 -10.52 4.60
N LEU A 360 -10.54 -10.25 4.45
CA LEU A 360 -9.88 -10.31 3.15
C LEU A 360 -9.57 -11.75 2.72
N PRO A 361 -9.46 -12.00 1.40
CA PRO A 361 -9.16 -13.33 0.86
C PRO A 361 -7.84 -13.87 1.40
N ALA A 362 -7.75 -15.18 1.63
CA ALA A 362 -6.55 -15.84 2.16
C ALA A 362 -5.28 -15.53 1.34
N THR A 363 -5.39 -15.31 0.04
CA THR A 363 -4.26 -14.95 -0.84
C THR A 363 -3.65 -13.58 -0.55
N GLN A 364 -4.35 -12.72 0.19
CA GLN A 364 -3.87 -11.39 0.60
C GLN A 364 -3.46 -11.33 2.07
N ARG A 365 -3.63 -12.43 2.80
CA ARG A 365 -3.16 -12.55 4.17
C ARG A 365 -1.64 -12.57 4.20
N GLN A 366 -1.08 -11.96 5.23
CA GLN A 366 0.33 -12.05 5.53
C GLN A 366 0.66 -13.49 5.94
N TYR A 367 1.67 -14.07 5.31
CA TYR A 367 2.24 -15.33 5.80
C TYR A 367 2.95 -15.03 7.12
N VAL A 368 2.49 -15.59 8.22
CA VAL A 368 3.11 -15.35 9.52
C VAL A 368 4.27 -16.33 9.72
N LEU A 369 5.45 -15.81 10.07
CA LEU A 369 6.64 -16.62 10.29
C LEU A 369 6.42 -17.56 11.48
N PRO A 370 6.84 -18.84 11.38
CA PRO A 370 6.74 -19.76 12.50
C PRO A 370 7.65 -19.32 13.67
N PRO A 371 7.33 -19.71 14.91
CA PRO A 371 8.10 -19.31 16.09
C PRO A 371 9.61 -19.65 16.03
N GLU A 372 9.96 -20.70 15.28
CA GLU A 372 11.35 -21.12 15.05
C GLU A 372 12.16 -20.07 14.27
N GLU A 373 11.56 -19.45 13.26
CA GLU A 373 12.20 -18.42 12.42
C GLU A 373 12.21 -17.05 13.11
N LEU A 374 11.28 -16.82 14.04
CA LEU A 374 11.26 -15.63 14.89
C LEU A 374 12.35 -15.63 15.97
N ASN A 375 13.19 -16.67 16.10
CA ASN A 375 14.21 -16.84 17.15
C ASN A 375 13.70 -16.51 18.57
N GLY A 376 12.46 -16.90 18.90
CA GLY A 376 11.86 -16.68 20.21
C GLY A 376 11.29 -15.27 20.46
N PHE A 377 11.26 -14.39 19.46
CA PHE A 377 10.53 -13.14 19.53
C PHE A 377 9.02 -13.37 19.33
N PRO A 378 8.15 -12.53 19.94
CA PRO A 378 6.71 -12.68 19.83
C PRO A 378 6.24 -12.54 18.37
N GLU A 379 5.32 -13.41 17.99
CA GLU A 379 4.59 -13.33 16.73
C GLU A 379 3.76 -12.05 16.68
N GLN A 380 3.76 -11.37 15.54
CA GLN A 380 2.95 -10.18 15.29
C GLN A 380 2.08 -10.43 14.07
N ASP A 381 0.85 -10.88 14.31
CA ASP A 381 -0.11 -11.18 13.24
C ASP A 381 -0.96 -9.95 12.92
N LEU A 382 -0.73 -9.34 11.75
CA LEU A 382 -1.54 -8.23 11.26
C LEU A 382 -2.77 -8.69 10.48
N ASN A 383 -2.99 -10.00 10.30
CA ASN A 383 -4.19 -10.52 9.62
C ASN A 383 -5.48 -10.23 10.38
N ASP A 384 -5.39 -9.89 11.67
CA ASP A 384 -6.52 -9.44 12.48
C ASP A 384 -6.51 -7.92 12.75
N SER A 385 -5.83 -7.13 11.92
CA SER A 385 -5.79 -5.67 12.07
C SER A 385 -7.04 -4.97 11.52
N LEU A 386 -7.40 -3.84 12.13
CA LEU A 386 -8.48 -2.93 11.68
C LEU A 386 -7.87 -1.61 11.23
N TRP A 387 -8.06 -1.30 9.94
CA TRP A 387 -7.61 -0.06 9.31
C TRP A 387 -8.78 0.86 9.03
N VAL A 388 -8.61 2.15 9.23
CA VAL A 388 -9.66 3.16 9.07
C VAL A 388 -9.09 4.38 8.36
N PHE A 389 -9.74 4.81 7.27
CA PHE A 389 -9.39 6.05 6.58
C PHE A 389 -10.33 7.18 7.00
N GLU A 390 -9.77 8.21 7.64
CA GLU A 390 -10.52 9.35 8.21
C GLU A 390 -10.51 10.59 7.30
N GLY A 391 -10.30 10.40 5.99
CA GLY A 391 -10.28 11.48 5.01
C GLY A 391 -8.98 12.28 4.93
N GLN A 392 -8.00 12.02 5.79
CA GLN A 392 -6.65 12.61 5.67
C GLN A 392 -5.59 11.52 5.84
N ASP A 393 -5.66 10.84 6.98
CA ASP A 393 -4.69 9.85 7.42
C ASP A 393 -5.37 8.49 7.61
N LEU A 394 -4.56 7.43 7.59
CA LEU A 394 -4.98 6.11 8.02
C LEU A 394 -4.76 5.93 9.52
N ARG A 395 -5.65 5.19 10.15
CA ARG A 395 -5.57 4.72 11.54
C ARG A 395 -5.56 3.20 11.54
N VAL A 396 -4.75 2.60 12.40
CA VAL A 396 -4.68 1.14 12.51
C VAL A 396 -4.62 0.67 13.96
N TRP A 397 -5.42 -0.35 14.27
CA TRP A 397 -5.21 -1.24 15.40
C TRP A 397 -4.63 -2.55 14.85
N MET A 398 -3.48 -2.96 15.41
CA MET A 398 -2.73 -4.12 14.91
C MET A 398 -3.44 -5.44 15.18
N ASP A 399 -4.21 -5.52 16.27
CA ASP A 399 -5.10 -6.64 16.60
C ASP A 399 -6.46 -6.08 17.05
N VAL A 400 -7.54 -6.52 16.42
CA VAL A 400 -8.90 -6.15 16.82
C VAL A 400 -9.25 -6.69 18.21
N LYS A 401 -8.66 -7.79 18.66
CA LYS A 401 -8.89 -8.33 20.01
C LYS A 401 -8.48 -7.33 21.08
N ASP A 402 -7.36 -6.63 20.90
CA ASP A 402 -6.92 -5.59 21.83
C ASP A 402 -7.93 -4.44 21.91
N LEU A 403 -8.53 -4.10 20.76
CA LEU A 403 -9.62 -3.11 20.69
C LEU A 403 -10.88 -3.60 21.42
N LEU A 404 -11.22 -4.88 21.30
CA LEU A 404 -12.42 -5.47 21.88
C LEU A 404 -12.27 -5.82 23.38
N ALA A 405 -11.06 -6.09 23.84
CA ALA A 405 -10.73 -6.47 25.23
C ALA A 405 -10.89 -5.30 26.22
N GLY A 406 -10.89 -4.05 25.75
CA GLY A 406 -11.12 -2.89 26.60
C GLY A 406 -12.50 -2.96 27.27
N SER A 407 -12.54 -2.84 28.61
CA SER A 407 -13.80 -2.81 29.35
C SER A 407 -14.70 -1.68 28.85
N VAL A 408 -16.02 -1.88 28.85
CA VAL A 408 -16.99 -0.86 28.40
C VAL A 408 -17.02 0.34 29.36
N GLU A 409 -16.61 0.09 30.61
CA GLU A 409 -16.50 1.08 31.68
C GLU A 409 -15.32 2.03 31.48
N SER A 410 -14.21 1.55 30.92
CA SER A 410 -13.11 2.40 30.44
C SER A 410 -13.53 3.08 29.13
N LYS A 411 -13.92 4.35 29.22
CA LYS A 411 -14.29 5.19 28.06
C LYS A 411 -13.14 5.44 27.08
N GLU A 412 -11.90 5.15 27.49
CA GLU A 412 -10.72 5.36 26.66
C GLU A 412 -10.44 4.13 25.79
N LEU A 413 -10.48 4.33 24.47
CA LEU A 413 -10.11 3.32 23.49
C LEU A 413 -8.58 3.17 23.46
N PRO A 414 -8.03 1.97 23.18
CA PRO A 414 -6.60 1.84 22.93
C PRO A 414 -6.20 2.75 21.75
N PRO A 415 -5.07 3.46 21.85
CA PRO A 415 -4.67 4.42 20.83
C PRO A 415 -4.36 3.71 19.51
N ALA A 416 -5.04 4.11 18.44
CA ALA A 416 -4.71 3.65 17.10
C ALA A 416 -3.41 4.29 16.59
N VAL A 417 -2.61 3.54 15.85
CA VAL A 417 -1.40 4.07 15.20
C VAL A 417 -1.82 4.96 14.03
N LYS A 418 -1.23 6.16 13.93
CA LYS A 418 -1.42 7.08 12.82
C LYS A 418 -0.45 6.71 11.68
N VAL A 419 -0.98 6.54 10.47
CA VAL A 419 -0.16 6.39 9.26
C VAL A 419 -0.51 7.53 8.30
N PRO A 420 0.33 8.56 8.19
CA PRO A 420 0.07 9.69 7.29
C PRO A 420 0.14 9.25 5.82
N VAL A 421 -0.74 9.81 5.00
CA VAL A 421 -0.78 9.56 3.54
C VAL A 421 -1.02 10.85 2.77
N ASP A 422 -0.23 11.08 1.72
CA ASP A 422 -0.32 12.25 0.85
C ASP A 422 -1.22 12.02 -0.38
N PHE A 423 -1.38 10.77 -0.84
CA PHE A 423 -2.32 10.36 -1.90
C PHE A 423 -3.63 9.74 -1.37
N TYR A 424 -4.59 9.40 -2.23
CA TYR A 424 -5.84 8.72 -1.83
C TYR A 424 -5.58 7.21 -1.65
N PRO A 425 -5.58 6.66 -0.42
CA PRO A 425 -5.29 5.25 -0.20
C PRO A 425 -6.44 4.39 -0.73
N LEU A 426 -6.10 3.27 -1.37
CA LEU A 426 -7.09 2.32 -1.92
C LEU A 426 -6.96 0.91 -1.33
N SER A 427 -5.76 0.51 -0.92
CA SER A 427 -5.49 -0.85 -0.43
C SER A 427 -4.27 -0.93 0.48
N ILE A 428 -4.26 -1.95 1.34
CA ILE A 428 -3.14 -2.28 2.22
C ILE A 428 -2.60 -3.65 1.80
N LEU A 429 -1.32 -3.70 1.43
CA LEU A 429 -0.64 -4.91 1.01
C LEU A 429 0.17 -5.43 2.20
N LEU A 430 -0.47 -6.16 3.10
CA LEU A 430 0.16 -6.60 4.37
C LEU A 430 1.45 -7.39 4.13
N SER A 431 1.47 -8.31 3.17
CA SER A 431 2.66 -9.13 2.88
C SER A 431 3.85 -8.31 2.36
N LYS A 432 3.61 -7.09 1.90
CA LYS A 432 4.62 -6.17 1.35
C LYS A 432 4.94 -5.02 2.31
N GLY A 433 4.12 -4.77 3.32
CA GLY A 433 4.35 -3.66 4.26
C GLY A 433 4.08 -2.28 3.65
N ILE A 434 3.29 -2.22 2.57
CA ILE A 434 2.97 -0.98 1.85
C ILE A 434 1.47 -0.73 1.73
N ILE A 435 1.10 0.55 1.70
CA ILE A 435 -0.19 1.08 1.28
C ILE A 435 -0.09 1.41 -0.19
N SER A 436 -1.09 1.04 -0.99
CA SER A 436 -1.20 1.47 -2.38
C SER A 436 -2.45 2.33 -2.57
N GLY A 437 -2.30 3.37 -3.38
CA GLY A 437 -3.38 4.28 -3.72
C GLY A 437 -3.12 5.01 -5.03
N VAL A 438 -3.87 6.09 -5.22
CA VAL A 438 -3.83 6.86 -6.46
C VAL A 438 -3.64 8.34 -6.20
N GLU A 439 -2.91 8.95 -7.12
CA GLU A 439 -2.74 10.38 -7.24
C GLU A 439 -3.13 10.79 -8.67
N VAL A 440 -3.62 12.02 -8.81
CA VAL A 440 -4.01 12.58 -10.10
C VAL A 440 -2.94 13.56 -10.56
N GLU A 441 -2.38 13.32 -11.74
CA GLU A 441 -1.39 14.18 -12.37
C GLU A 441 -1.96 14.82 -13.64
N ILE A 442 -1.64 16.09 -13.88
CA ILE A 442 -1.94 16.74 -15.17
C ILE A 442 -0.78 16.43 -16.12
N VAL A 443 -1.11 15.90 -17.29
CA VAL A 443 -0.14 15.53 -18.32
C VAL A 443 -0.40 16.38 -19.56
N GLU A 444 0.65 17.07 -20.01
CA GLU A 444 0.73 17.72 -21.31
C GLU A 444 1.68 16.92 -22.21
N ARG A 445 1.24 16.58 -23.42
CA ARG A 445 2.12 15.98 -24.42
C ARG A 445 2.25 16.89 -25.62
N ARG A 446 3.41 16.87 -26.27
CA ARG A 446 3.69 17.71 -27.45
C ARG A 446 2.90 17.31 -28.70
N ASP A 447 2.34 16.09 -28.72
CA ASP A 447 1.58 15.51 -29.83
C ASP A 447 0.06 15.71 -29.71
N VAL A 448 -0.43 16.28 -28.59
CA VAL A 448 -1.84 16.63 -28.39
C VAL A 448 -1.98 18.12 -28.12
N THR A 449 -3.15 18.68 -28.41
CA THR A 449 -3.45 20.11 -28.25
C THR A 449 -4.26 20.43 -26.99
N PHE A 450 -4.29 19.51 -26.03
CA PHE A 450 -5.03 19.63 -24.78
C PHE A 450 -4.31 18.88 -23.66
N SER A 451 -4.52 19.35 -22.44
CA SER A 451 -4.07 18.75 -21.19
C SER A 451 -5.07 17.71 -20.72
N PHE A 452 -4.61 16.60 -20.19
CA PHE A 452 -5.47 15.56 -19.64
C PHE A 452 -4.94 15.05 -18.31
N PHE A 453 -5.82 14.46 -17.51
CA PHE A 453 -5.47 13.88 -16.22
C PHE A 453 -5.07 12.42 -16.38
N ARG A 454 -4.01 12.04 -15.68
CA ARG A 454 -3.55 10.65 -15.56
C ARG A 454 -3.69 10.21 -14.11
N LEU A 455 -4.22 9.02 -13.91
CA LEU A 455 -4.16 8.32 -12.63
C LEU A 455 -2.77 7.70 -12.48
N GLY A 456 -1.99 8.22 -11.52
CA GLY A 456 -0.71 7.66 -11.11
C GLY A 456 -0.89 6.73 -9.92
N SER A 457 -0.26 5.56 -9.95
CA SER A 457 -0.20 4.66 -8.79
C SER A 457 0.85 5.18 -7.81
N ARG A 458 0.49 5.27 -6.53
CA ARG A 458 1.39 5.66 -5.44
C ARG A 458 1.48 4.54 -4.41
N THR A 459 2.63 4.45 -3.75
CA THR A 459 2.86 3.51 -2.65
C THR A 459 3.47 4.25 -1.45
N HIS A 460 3.16 3.77 -0.25
CA HIS A 460 3.71 4.30 1.01
C HIS A 460 4.04 3.15 1.96
N LEU A 461 5.19 3.19 2.62
CA LEU A 461 5.53 2.20 3.66
C LEU A 461 4.72 2.49 4.92
N PHE A 462 4.17 1.46 5.57
CA PHE A 462 3.40 1.65 6.80
C PHE A 462 4.07 1.05 8.05
N PHE A 463 4.87 0.01 7.90
CA PHE A 463 5.32 -0.76 9.06
C PHE A 463 6.37 0.01 9.90
N ASN A 464 7.06 1.00 9.33
CA ASN A 464 7.90 1.93 10.09
C ASN A 464 7.10 2.64 11.19
N TYR A 465 5.84 3.03 10.94
CA TYR A 465 4.98 3.65 11.95
C TYR A 465 4.58 2.65 13.05
N LEU A 466 4.38 1.38 12.69
CA LEU A 466 4.09 0.32 13.66
C LEU A 466 5.30 0.00 14.55
N LEU A 467 6.51 -0.10 13.94
CA LEU A 467 7.76 -0.25 14.67
C LEU A 467 7.98 0.92 15.63
N ARG A 468 7.79 2.15 15.15
CA ARG A 468 7.87 3.35 15.99
C ARG A 468 6.91 3.30 17.17
N HIS A 469 5.67 2.86 16.96
CA HIS A 469 4.68 2.73 18.02
C HIS A 469 5.10 1.71 19.08
N HIS A 470 5.58 0.53 18.69
CA HIS A 470 6.11 -0.46 19.64
C HIS A 470 7.30 0.08 20.44
N LEU A 471 8.23 0.78 19.78
CA LEU A 471 9.42 1.35 20.42
C LEU A 471 9.05 2.48 21.40
N GLN A 472 8.10 3.35 21.03
CA GLN A 472 7.56 4.40 21.92
C GLN A 472 6.90 3.79 23.17
N ASN A 473 6.23 2.65 23.02
CA ASN A 473 5.64 1.90 24.13
C ASN A 473 6.64 0.95 24.83
N ARG A 474 7.94 1.03 24.51
CA ARG A 474 9.02 0.19 25.06
C ARG A 474 8.81 -1.32 24.87
N ASN A 475 8.07 -1.72 23.85
CA ASN A 475 7.84 -3.12 23.49
C ASN A 475 8.79 -3.54 22.35
N GLU A 476 10.09 -3.58 22.64
CA GLU A 476 11.11 -3.93 21.65
C GLU A 476 10.99 -5.36 21.13
N ALA A 477 10.55 -6.30 21.96
CA ALA A 477 10.36 -7.68 21.53
C ALA A 477 9.33 -7.77 20.41
N ALA A 478 8.20 -7.07 20.53
CA ALA A 478 7.20 -6.97 19.46
C ALA A 478 7.72 -6.24 18.23
N ALA A 479 8.49 -5.16 18.40
CA ALA A 479 9.12 -4.47 17.26
C ALA A 479 10.06 -5.39 16.47
N ILE A 480 10.89 -6.18 17.16
CA ILE A 480 11.81 -7.14 16.51
C ILE A 480 11.02 -8.27 15.83
N GLY A 481 9.99 -8.80 16.49
CA GLY A 481 9.09 -9.80 15.90
C GLY A 481 8.43 -9.30 14.61
N LEU A 482 7.91 -8.07 14.63
CA LEU A 482 7.30 -7.43 13.47
C LEU A 482 8.33 -7.18 12.35
N ALA A 483 9.54 -6.71 12.67
CA ALA A 483 10.54 -6.42 11.65
C ALA A 483 11.06 -7.70 10.95
N ARG A 484 11.24 -8.80 11.70
CA ARG A 484 11.61 -10.10 11.12
C ARG A 484 10.59 -10.61 10.11
N GLN A 485 9.32 -10.36 10.38
CA GLN A 485 8.21 -10.68 9.49
C GLN A 485 8.32 -10.01 8.11
N TYR A 486 9.09 -8.92 8.00
CA TYR A 486 9.33 -8.15 6.79
C TYR A 486 10.76 -8.21 6.25
N GLU A 487 11.66 -8.99 6.86
CA GLU A 487 13.07 -9.06 6.45
C GLU A 487 13.25 -9.51 4.99
N GLY A 488 12.31 -10.30 4.48
CA GLY A 488 12.32 -10.79 3.09
C GLY A 488 11.92 -9.76 2.02
N VAL A 489 11.41 -8.58 2.38
CA VAL A 489 11.00 -7.59 1.36
C VAL A 489 12.21 -6.84 0.80
N SER A 490 12.19 -6.53 -0.50
CA SER A 490 13.37 -5.98 -1.20
C SER A 490 13.85 -4.60 -0.71
N TYR A 491 13.03 -3.90 0.06
CA TYR A 491 13.25 -2.54 0.56
C TYR A 491 13.28 -2.48 2.10
N PHE A 492 13.55 -3.61 2.76
CA PHE A 492 13.62 -3.69 4.21
C PHE A 492 14.61 -2.67 4.80
N GLU A 493 15.83 -2.60 4.27
CA GLU A 493 16.85 -1.63 4.66
C GLU A 493 16.34 -0.19 4.60
N HIS A 494 15.64 0.16 3.53
CA HIS A 494 15.11 1.50 3.32
C HIS A 494 13.99 1.84 4.31
N ALA A 495 13.16 0.87 4.68
CA ALA A 495 12.13 1.09 5.68
C ALA A 495 12.72 1.32 7.09
N LEU A 496 13.80 0.61 7.44
CA LEU A 496 14.55 0.86 8.68
C LEU A 496 15.23 2.24 8.65
N GLU A 497 15.72 2.65 7.48
CA GLU A 497 16.26 4.01 7.26
C GLU A 497 15.21 5.08 7.48
N ILE A 498 14.00 4.93 6.95
CA ILE A 498 12.89 5.88 7.17
C ILE A 498 12.54 5.95 8.67
N LEU A 499 12.46 4.81 9.36
CA LEU A 499 12.20 4.81 10.81
C LEU A 499 13.25 5.63 11.58
N LEU A 500 14.54 5.42 11.28
CA LEU A 500 15.62 6.15 11.94
C LEU A 500 15.58 7.65 11.59
N HIS A 501 15.34 7.97 10.32
CA HIS A 501 15.24 9.33 9.83
C HIS A 501 14.11 10.09 10.53
N ASP A 502 12.89 9.56 10.51
CA ASP A 502 11.70 10.22 11.07
C ASP A 502 11.84 10.45 12.58
N VAL A 503 12.44 9.50 13.31
CA VAL A 503 12.67 9.66 14.76
C VAL A 503 13.79 10.68 15.02
N LEU A 504 14.86 10.67 14.22
CA LEU A 504 15.94 11.63 14.37
C LEU A 504 15.49 13.05 14.08
N ASP A 505 14.70 13.26 13.02
CA ASP A 505 14.16 14.56 12.63
C ASP A 505 13.27 15.13 13.73
N ASP A 506 12.33 14.33 14.24
CA ASP A 506 11.44 14.74 15.33
C ASP A 506 12.20 15.05 16.64
N GLU A 507 13.22 14.28 17.01
CA GLU A 507 14.01 14.53 18.24
C GLU A 507 15.00 15.69 18.08
N ALA A 508 15.49 15.93 16.87
CA ALA A 508 16.31 17.09 16.55
C ALA A 508 15.51 18.39 16.72
N ASP A 509 14.21 18.39 16.41
CA ASP A 509 13.33 19.54 16.60
C ASP A 509 12.81 19.70 18.03
N THR A 510 12.46 18.59 18.69
CA THR A 510 11.77 18.62 20.01
C THR A 510 12.71 18.57 21.21
N HIS A 511 13.92 18.03 21.06
CA HIS A 511 14.91 17.81 22.13
C HIS A 511 14.30 17.17 23.40
N PRO A 512 13.75 15.94 23.31
CA PRO A 512 13.10 15.29 24.45
C PRO A 512 14.11 14.93 25.56
N GLU A 513 13.61 14.84 26.79
CA GLU A 513 14.40 14.29 27.91
C GLU A 513 14.77 12.83 27.66
N GLN A 514 15.89 12.37 28.24
CA GLN A 514 16.43 11.01 28.01
C GLN A 514 15.43 9.89 28.33
N GLU A 515 14.51 10.10 29.28
CA GLU A 515 13.49 9.11 29.61
C GLU A 515 12.42 8.99 28.53
N VAL A 516 12.19 10.02 27.70
CA VAL A 516 11.17 10.03 26.66
C VAL A 516 11.76 9.78 25.27
N ALA A 517 13.08 9.96 25.12
CA ALA A 517 13.80 9.74 23.87
C ALA A 517 13.63 8.29 23.34
N VAL A 518 13.27 8.20 22.07
CA VAL A 518 13.01 6.97 21.32
C VAL A 518 14.22 6.59 20.48
N LEU A 519 15.03 7.56 20.05
CA LEU A 519 16.22 7.35 19.23
C LEU A 519 17.19 6.28 19.82
N PRO A 520 17.50 6.25 21.13
CA PRO A 520 18.31 5.18 21.70
C PRO A 520 17.68 3.78 21.57
N LEU A 521 16.35 3.70 21.67
CA LEU A 521 15.60 2.45 21.49
C LEU A 521 15.63 2.00 20.03
N VAL A 522 15.51 2.94 19.08
CA VAL A 522 15.64 2.67 17.64
C VAL A 522 17.03 2.14 17.31
N VAL A 523 18.09 2.80 17.78
CA VAL A 523 19.47 2.34 17.54
C VAL A 523 19.72 0.95 18.12
N ARG A 524 19.23 0.68 19.34
CA ARG A 524 19.29 -0.65 19.94
C ARG A 524 18.52 -1.68 19.13
N PHE A 525 17.31 -1.33 18.70
CA PHE A 525 16.49 -2.19 17.84
C PHE A 525 17.21 -2.52 16.53
N LEU A 526 17.78 -1.52 15.84
CA LEU A 526 18.49 -1.70 14.58
C LEU A 526 19.66 -2.67 14.72
N SER A 527 20.38 -2.67 15.85
CA SER A 527 21.53 -3.58 16.08
C SER A 527 21.18 -5.07 16.04
N ASN A 528 19.90 -5.45 16.02
CA ASN A 528 19.44 -6.82 15.85
C ASN A 528 19.47 -7.30 14.38
N PHE A 529 19.67 -6.40 13.42
CA PHE A 529 19.66 -6.68 11.99
C PHE A 529 21.04 -6.45 11.38
N PRO A 530 21.52 -7.29 10.45
CA PRO A 530 22.85 -7.15 9.87
C PRO A 530 23.05 -5.85 9.08
N GLU A 531 21.97 -5.24 8.60
CA GLU A 531 21.98 -4.05 7.75
C GLU A 531 22.13 -2.73 8.51
N TYR A 532 22.13 -2.75 9.86
CA TYR A 532 22.11 -1.52 10.67
C TYR A 532 23.25 -0.54 10.35
N LEU A 533 24.46 -1.05 10.05
CA LEU A 533 25.59 -0.20 9.67
C LEU A 533 25.30 0.58 8.39
N ASN A 534 24.66 -0.05 7.41
CA ASN A 534 24.28 0.61 6.17
C ASN A 534 23.13 1.60 6.39
N VAL A 535 22.13 1.21 7.18
CA VAL A 535 20.98 2.06 7.54
C VAL A 535 21.44 3.39 8.17
N ILE A 536 22.37 3.35 9.12
CA ILE A 536 22.91 4.55 9.77
C ILE A 536 23.62 5.45 8.75
N VAL A 537 24.45 4.89 7.86
CA VAL A 537 25.15 5.67 6.81
C VAL A 537 24.17 6.35 5.87
N GLN A 538 23.18 5.61 5.36
CA GLN A 538 22.21 6.15 4.40
C GLN A 538 21.37 7.26 5.05
N CYS A 539 20.91 7.04 6.29
CA CYS A 539 20.20 8.05 7.07
C CYS A 539 21.06 9.30 7.28
N THR A 540 22.34 9.15 7.65
CA THR A 540 23.25 10.28 7.86
C THR A 540 23.44 11.10 6.57
N ARG A 541 23.52 10.44 5.41
CA ARG A 541 23.70 11.11 4.11
C ARG A 541 22.48 11.91 3.64
N LYS A 542 21.28 11.57 4.12
CA LYS A 542 20.02 12.26 3.78
C LYS A 542 19.59 13.29 4.82
N THR A 543 20.28 13.36 5.96
CA THR A 543 19.95 14.27 7.07
C THR A 543 20.90 15.46 7.12
N GLU A 544 20.44 16.56 7.69
CA GLU A 544 21.25 17.77 7.83
C GLU A 544 22.43 17.56 8.77
N VAL A 545 23.58 18.17 8.45
CA VAL A 545 24.84 18.03 9.21
C VAL A 545 24.69 18.47 10.67
N ALA A 546 23.78 19.40 10.96
CA ALA A 546 23.48 19.83 12.32
C ALA A 546 22.99 18.67 13.21
N SER A 547 22.14 17.80 12.66
CA SER A 547 21.52 16.66 13.35
C SER A 547 22.49 15.49 13.57
N TRP A 548 23.62 15.44 12.85
CA TRP A 548 24.60 14.36 12.97
C TRP A 548 25.22 14.28 14.37
N SER A 549 25.44 15.43 15.00
CA SER A 549 25.99 15.50 16.36
C SER A 549 25.08 14.79 17.37
N HIS A 550 23.76 14.92 17.21
CA HIS A 550 22.77 14.23 18.03
C HIS A 550 22.76 12.73 17.73
N LEU A 551 22.71 12.32 16.46
CA LEU A 551 22.74 10.92 16.05
C LEU A 551 23.97 10.18 16.60
N PHE A 552 25.18 10.71 16.38
CA PHE A 552 26.41 10.06 16.83
C PHE A 552 26.66 10.16 18.34
N SER A 553 25.91 11.00 19.06
CA SER A 553 25.90 10.95 20.53
C SER A 553 25.24 9.67 21.07
N VAL A 554 24.34 9.07 20.29
CA VAL A 554 23.60 7.85 20.64
C VAL A 554 24.22 6.61 19.99
N VAL A 555 24.55 6.69 18.69
CA VAL A 555 25.10 5.56 17.92
C VAL A 555 26.54 5.24 18.32
N GLY A 556 27.31 6.25 18.73
CA GLY A 556 28.75 6.14 18.99
C GLY A 556 29.60 6.76 17.89
N SER A 557 30.93 6.68 18.04
CA SER A 557 31.86 7.35 17.11
C SER A 557 31.79 6.75 15.70
N PRO A 558 31.70 7.58 14.64
CA PRO A 558 31.78 7.11 13.25
C PRO A 558 33.03 6.28 12.94
N GLN A 559 34.14 6.52 13.66
CA GLN A 559 35.38 5.75 13.49
C GLN A 559 35.19 4.28 13.87
N VAL A 560 34.45 4.02 14.95
CA VAL A 560 34.19 2.64 15.41
C VAL A 560 33.32 1.91 14.40
N LEU A 561 32.30 2.60 13.87
CA LEU A 561 31.40 2.04 12.85
C LEU A 561 32.13 1.80 11.51
N PHE A 562 33.10 2.65 11.16
CA PHE A 562 33.98 2.45 10.02
C PHE A 562 34.82 1.17 10.17
N GLU A 563 35.50 1.00 11.31
CA GLU A 563 36.32 -0.20 11.58
C GLU A 563 35.46 -1.46 11.61
N GLU A 564 34.27 -1.38 12.20
CA GLU A 564 33.32 -2.50 12.22
C GLU A 564 32.87 -2.87 10.81
N SER A 565 32.51 -1.89 9.98
CA SER A 565 32.14 -2.10 8.58
C SER A 565 33.27 -2.74 7.78
N LEU A 566 34.51 -2.27 7.98
CA LEU A 566 35.69 -2.83 7.32
C LEU A 566 35.97 -4.27 7.77
N SER A 567 35.82 -4.56 9.06
CA SER A 567 36.00 -5.92 9.61
C SER A 567 34.97 -6.93 9.10
N ARG A 568 33.75 -6.47 8.82
CA ARG A 568 32.66 -7.28 8.25
C ARG A 568 32.70 -7.40 6.73
N GLY A 569 33.68 -6.76 6.05
CA GLY A 569 33.78 -6.74 4.59
C GLY A 569 32.72 -5.88 3.90
N LEU A 570 32.03 -5.00 4.62
CA LEU A 570 31.03 -4.09 4.08
C LEU A 570 31.70 -2.83 3.50
N LEU A 571 32.46 -3.01 2.42
CA LEU A 571 33.36 -1.97 1.90
C LEU A 571 32.62 -0.70 1.44
N LYS A 572 31.45 -0.85 0.81
CA LYS A 572 30.62 0.29 0.39
C LYS A 572 30.10 1.11 1.57
N THR A 573 29.65 0.43 2.62
CA THR A 573 29.21 1.06 3.88
C THR A 573 30.39 1.75 4.59
N ALA A 574 31.56 1.12 4.64
CA ALA A 574 32.78 1.73 5.17
C ALA A 574 33.18 3.00 4.38
N GLY A 575 33.06 2.98 3.05
CA GLY A 575 33.25 4.17 2.22
C GLY A 575 32.31 5.32 2.57
N GLY A 576 31.04 5.02 2.87
CA GLY A 576 30.09 6.02 3.35
C GLY A 576 30.46 6.61 4.71
N TYR A 577 30.89 5.80 5.68
CA TYR A 577 31.40 6.29 6.96
C TYR A 577 32.64 7.16 6.81
N LEU A 578 33.51 6.86 5.84
CA LEU A 578 34.68 7.67 5.56
C LEU A 578 34.33 9.09 5.09
N LEU A 579 33.25 9.25 4.32
CA LEU A 579 32.72 10.56 3.94
C LEU A 579 32.20 11.34 5.15
N ILE A 580 31.51 10.64 6.07
CA ILE A 580 31.00 11.23 7.31
C ILE A 580 32.16 11.69 8.20
N LEU A 581 33.17 10.83 8.40
CA LEU A 581 34.38 11.15 9.14
C LEU A 581 35.11 12.36 8.57
N HIS A 582 35.25 12.43 7.25
CA HIS A 582 35.89 13.57 6.58
C HIS A 582 35.16 14.90 6.83
N THR A 583 33.83 14.83 6.94
CA THR A 583 32.98 16.01 7.16
C THR A 583 32.92 16.43 8.63
N MET A 584 32.93 15.47 9.56
CA MET A 584 32.86 15.74 11.01
C MET A 584 34.21 15.98 11.69
N GLU A 585 35.26 15.26 11.28
CA GLU A 585 36.57 15.29 11.93
C GLU A 585 37.64 15.96 11.04
N LYS A 586 38.48 16.80 11.65
CA LYS A 586 39.54 17.55 10.94
C LYS A 586 40.61 16.62 10.37
N LEU A 587 40.59 16.42 9.04
CA LEU A 587 41.65 16.14 8.04
C LEU A 587 42.82 15.16 8.32
N SER A 588 43.31 14.92 9.54
CA SER A 588 44.58 14.20 9.75
C SER A 588 44.46 12.67 9.94
N SER A 589 43.30 12.14 10.37
CA SER A 589 43.04 10.69 10.51
C SER A 589 42.45 10.06 9.25
N SER A 590 41.58 10.80 8.54
CA SER A 590 40.84 10.34 7.34
C SER A 590 41.73 9.78 6.23
N SER A 591 42.95 10.31 6.05
CA SER A 591 43.87 9.88 4.99
C SER A 591 44.34 8.42 5.17
N GLN A 592 44.57 7.97 6.41
CA GLN A 592 45.06 6.61 6.66
C GLN A 592 43.99 5.57 6.36
N ASP A 593 42.77 5.86 6.81
CA ASP A 593 41.61 4.97 6.65
C ASP A 593 41.19 4.87 5.17
N MET A 594 41.40 5.93 4.40
CA MET A 594 41.14 5.93 2.96
C MET A 594 42.08 4.97 2.21
N VAL A 595 43.38 4.97 2.53
CA VAL A 595 44.34 4.03 1.93
C VAL A 595 44.04 2.60 2.34
N ARG A 596 43.63 2.36 3.59
CA ARG A 596 43.23 1.03 4.07
C ARG A 596 42.00 0.51 3.32
N LEU A 597 40.96 1.34 3.18
CA LEU A 597 39.76 0.97 2.44
C LEU A 597 40.06 0.73 0.95
N PHE A 598 40.86 1.60 0.33
CA PHE A 598 41.28 1.44 -1.07
C PHE A 598 42.09 0.16 -1.28
N SER A 599 43.03 -0.15 -0.38
CA SER A 599 43.80 -1.40 -0.42
C SER A 599 42.90 -2.63 -0.31
N ARG A 600 41.89 -2.57 0.56
CA ARG A 600 40.95 -3.67 0.75
C ARG A 600 40.02 -3.85 -0.44
N ALA A 601 39.51 -2.76 -1.03
CA ALA A 601 38.68 -2.80 -2.23
C ALA A 601 39.43 -3.41 -3.43
N VAL A 602 40.71 -3.10 -3.57
CA VAL A 602 41.58 -3.70 -4.59
C VAL A 602 41.79 -5.19 -4.34
N ALA A 603 42.03 -5.59 -3.09
CA ALA A 603 42.21 -6.99 -2.73
C ALA A 603 40.94 -7.84 -2.94
N GLU A 604 39.75 -7.24 -2.83
CA GLU A 604 38.45 -7.88 -3.08
C GLU A 604 37.93 -7.71 -4.52
N GLU A 605 38.74 -7.10 -5.41
CA GLU A 605 38.40 -6.83 -6.82
C GLU A 605 37.11 -6.00 -7.02
N ASP A 606 36.70 -5.17 -6.03
CA ASP A 606 35.58 -4.23 -6.17
C ASP A 606 36.03 -2.97 -6.92
N TRP A 607 36.12 -3.09 -8.25
CA TRP A 607 36.57 -2.03 -9.14
C TRP A 607 35.62 -0.81 -9.18
N ASP A 608 34.33 -1.03 -8.92
CA ASP A 608 33.35 0.05 -8.86
C ASP A 608 33.61 0.95 -7.65
N LEU A 609 33.82 0.36 -6.47
CA LEU A 609 34.22 1.12 -5.27
C LEU A 609 35.58 1.79 -5.46
N CYS A 610 36.56 1.11 -6.06
CA CYS A 610 37.86 1.73 -6.36
C CYS A 610 37.72 2.98 -7.24
N LYS A 611 36.82 2.94 -8.23
CA LYS A 611 36.53 4.07 -9.12
C LYS A 611 35.84 5.22 -8.38
N GLU A 612 34.91 4.93 -7.48
CA GLU A 612 34.26 5.93 -6.63
C GLU A 612 35.26 6.61 -5.68
N LEU A 613 36.09 5.81 -5.00
CA LEU A 613 37.15 6.32 -4.12
C LEU A 613 38.20 7.14 -4.90
N ALA A 614 38.57 6.71 -6.10
CA ALA A 614 39.49 7.48 -6.95
C ALA A 614 38.89 8.81 -7.41
N ARG A 615 37.59 8.84 -7.73
CA ARG A 615 36.86 10.08 -8.03
C ARG A 615 36.83 11.02 -6.82
N PHE A 616 36.59 10.47 -5.63
CA PHE A 616 36.59 11.24 -4.40
C PHE A 616 37.97 11.86 -4.12
N LEU A 617 39.04 11.07 -4.24
CA LEU A 617 40.44 11.53 -4.13
C LEU A 617 40.76 12.65 -5.13
N THR A 618 40.30 12.51 -6.37
CA THR A 618 40.51 13.54 -7.41
C THR A 618 39.72 14.82 -7.11
N ALA A 619 38.54 14.71 -6.53
CA ALA A 619 37.71 15.87 -6.14
C ALA A 619 38.29 16.62 -4.92
N LEU A 620 38.93 15.91 -4.00
CA LEU A 620 39.65 16.49 -2.86
C LEU A 620 40.89 17.28 -3.31
N ASP A 621 41.54 16.84 -4.40
CA ASP A 621 42.76 17.43 -4.92
C ASP A 621 42.78 17.37 -6.45
N ASN A 622 42.38 18.48 -7.06
CA ASN A 622 42.34 18.65 -8.52
C ASN A 622 43.73 18.49 -9.19
N SER A 623 44.83 18.46 -8.44
CA SER A 623 46.16 18.18 -8.98
C SER A 623 46.43 16.68 -9.23
N GLY A 624 45.58 15.79 -8.71
CA GLY A 624 45.70 14.35 -8.85
C GLY A 624 46.85 13.72 -8.05
N LYS A 625 47.52 14.50 -7.20
CA LYS A 625 48.70 14.04 -6.44
C LYS A 625 48.32 13.05 -5.35
N THR A 626 47.26 13.33 -4.59
CA THR A 626 46.74 12.41 -3.55
C THR A 626 46.27 11.07 -4.13
N LEU A 627 45.68 11.06 -5.32
CA LEU A 627 45.32 9.80 -6.01
C LEU A 627 46.55 9.00 -6.39
N LYS A 628 47.58 9.65 -6.96
CA LYS A 628 48.86 8.99 -7.29
C LYS A 628 49.53 8.39 -6.05
N GLU A 629 49.58 9.11 -4.94
CA GLU A 629 50.18 8.61 -3.70
C GLU A 629 49.37 7.45 -3.08
N ALA A 630 48.04 7.49 -3.14
CA ALA A 630 47.20 6.37 -2.70
C ALA A 630 47.43 5.12 -3.57
N LEU A 631 47.54 5.28 -4.90
CA LEU A 631 47.84 4.19 -5.83
C LEU A 631 49.26 3.60 -5.62
N GLU A 632 50.24 4.44 -5.31
CA GLU A 632 51.60 4.01 -4.96
C GLU A 632 51.62 3.19 -3.66
N LEU A 633 50.83 3.58 -2.66
CA LEU A 633 50.71 2.86 -1.38
C LEU A 633 49.94 1.54 -1.49
N VAL A 634 49.09 1.38 -2.51
CA VAL A 634 48.27 0.18 -2.76
C VAL A 634 48.94 -0.77 -3.79
N GLU A 635 50.19 -0.50 -4.19
CA GLU A 635 50.96 -1.28 -5.16
C GLU A 635 50.35 -1.37 -6.58
N LEU A 636 49.31 -0.58 -6.87
CA LEU A 636 48.72 -0.45 -8.22
C LEU A 636 49.49 0.63 -9.01
N ARG A 637 50.57 0.24 -9.67
CA ARG A 637 51.37 1.17 -10.48
C ARG A 637 50.57 1.73 -11.67
N SER A 638 50.38 3.05 -11.70
CA SER A 638 50.15 3.80 -12.94
C SER A 638 51.51 4.11 -13.62
N PRO A 639 51.60 4.18 -14.96
CA PRO A 639 52.88 4.37 -15.64
C PRO A 639 53.37 5.83 -15.51
N GLY A 640 54.44 6.03 -14.73
CA GLY A 640 55.45 7.09 -14.94
C GLY A 640 55.25 8.44 -14.25
N GLY A 641 56.32 8.89 -13.59
CA GLY A 641 56.64 10.31 -13.36
C GLY A 641 56.89 10.67 -11.90
N ASP A 642 58.17 10.76 -11.52
CA ASP A 642 58.68 11.21 -10.22
C ASP A 642 58.39 12.69 -9.90
N GLU A 643 58.26 12.95 -8.58
CA GLU A 643 58.47 14.19 -7.79
C GLU A 643 57.28 15.08 -7.32
N GLU A 644 57.52 15.60 -6.10
CA GLU A 644 56.75 16.43 -5.15
C GLU A 644 55.50 15.84 -4.45
N LYS A 645 55.76 15.36 -3.23
CA LYS A 645 54.88 14.62 -2.31
C LYS A 645 53.89 15.51 -1.56
N SER A 646 52.67 15.01 -1.34
CA SER A 646 51.62 15.69 -0.59
C SER A 646 51.83 15.56 0.92
N PHE A 647 51.48 16.61 1.67
CA PHE A 647 51.53 16.63 3.14
C PHE A 647 50.42 15.80 3.79
N MET A 648 49.40 15.36 3.01
CA MET A 648 48.21 14.70 3.57
C MET A 648 48.40 13.22 3.98
N PHE A 649 49.41 12.52 3.47
CA PHE A 649 49.64 11.08 3.72
C PHE A 649 50.90 10.76 4.53
N GLU A 650 51.53 11.76 5.14
CA GLU A 650 52.79 11.57 5.88
C GLU A 650 52.63 10.60 7.07
N SER A 651 51.44 10.56 7.69
CA SER A 651 51.10 9.66 8.79
C SER A 651 50.88 8.20 8.35
N ALA A 652 50.37 7.94 7.13
CA ALA A 652 50.06 6.59 6.64
C ALA A 652 51.32 5.74 6.36
N ARG A 653 52.45 6.40 6.10
CA ARG A 653 53.74 5.75 5.76
C ARG A 653 54.43 5.04 6.94
N ARG A 654 53.86 5.08 8.15
CA ARG A 654 54.46 4.50 9.38
C ARG A 654 53.91 3.12 9.78
N LEU A 655 52.98 2.53 9.02
CA LEU A 655 52.40 1.21 9.33
C LEU A 655 53.01 0.12 8.42
N GLU A 656 53.76 -0.80 9.02
CA GLU A 656 54.06 -2.11 8.43
C GLU A 656 52.85 -3.04 8.64
N LEU A 657 52.36 -3.65 7.55
CA LEU A 657 51.32 -4.67 7.57
C LEU A 657 51.90 -6.02 8.06
N PRO A 658 51.18 -6.85 8.83
CA PRO A 658 51.64 -8.18 9.19
C PRO A 658 51.61 -9.10 7.97
N THR A 659 52.79 -9.48 7.47
CA THR A 659 52.93 -10.51 6.44
C THR A 659 52.97 -11.90 7.09
N ALA A 660 52.09 -12.80 6.65
CA ALA A 660 52.11 -14.20 7.03
C ALA A 660 53.41 -14.85 6.52
N SER A 661 54.21 -15.36 7.44
CA SER A 661 55.49 -16.03 7.15
C SER A 661 55.36 -17.54 7.27
N GLY A 662 55.91 -18.24 6.27
CA GLY A 662 56.16 -19.68 6.28
C GLY A 662 56.11 -20.22 4.86
N GLY A 663 57.16 -20.78 4.27
CA GLY A 663 58.53 -21.05 4.67
C GLY A 663 59.17 -21.70 3.45
N SER A 664 60.35 -21.26 3.05
CA SER A 664 61.06 -21.77 1.88
C SER A 664 61.81 -23.06 2.22
N SER A 665 61.90 -23.98 1.26
CA SER A 665 63.03 -24.89 1.12
C SER A 665 63.21 -25.21 -0.36
N ARG A 666 64.32 -24.72 -0.91
CA ARG A 666 64.86 -25.08 -2.23
C ARG A 666 65.56 -26.44 -2.13
N ASP A 667 65.52 -27.25 -3.19
CA ASP A 667 66.73 -27.54 -3.97
C ASP A 667 66.49 -28.39 -5.24
N ASN A 668 66.89 -27.80 -6.38
CA ASN A 668 67.81 -28.33 -7.41
C ASN A 668 67.66 -29.76 -7.98
N LEU A 669 67.32 -29.87 -9.28
CA LEU A 669 68.18 -30.29 -10.42
C LEU A 669 67.36 -30.83 -11.61
N SER A 670 67.81 -30.47 -12.82
CA SER A 670 67.25 -30.71 -14.16
C SER A 670 67.71 -32.06 -14.76
N PRO A 671 67.58 -32.33 -16.08
CA PRO A 671 66.38 -32.52 -16.91
C PRO A 671 66.42 -33.87 -17.68
N ILE A 672 65.29 -34.51 -18.00
CA ILE A 672 65.25 -35.62 -18.98
C ILE A 672 64.03 -35.49 -19.91
N SER A 673 64.35 -35.74 -21.17
CA SER A 673 63.62 -35.63 -22.43
C SER A 673 62.50 -36.65 -22.69
N SER A 674 61.62 -36.24 -23.60
CA SER A 674 61.08 -37.01 -24.75
C SER A 674 59.77 -37.81 -24.62
N SER A 675 58.98 -37.60 -25.68
CA SER A 675 58.15 -38.57 -26.41
C SER A 675 56.66 -38.72 -26.05
N SER A 676 55.85 -37.97 -26.81
CA SER A 676 54.89 -38.47 -27.81
C SER A 676 53.70 -39.37 -27.42
N ARG A 677 52.57 -38.97 -28.05
CA ARG A 677 51.41 -39.75 -28.54
C ARG A 677 50.25 -40.02 -27.56
N GLY A 678 49.11 -39.39 -27.88
CA GLY A 678 47.97 -40.14 -28.40
C GLY A 678 46.62 -39.87 -27.73
N GLY A 679 45.66 -39.40 -28.54
CA GLY A 679 44.25 -39.81 -28.39
C GLY A 679 43.27 -38.77 -27.84
N SER A 680 42.71 -37.96 -28.73
CA SER A 680 41.26 -37.60 -28.70
C SER A 680 40.45 -38.77 -29.32
N PRO A 681 39.09 -38.82 -29.35
CA PRO A 681 38.11 -37.75 -29.07
C PRO A 681 36.79 -38.17 -28.37
N GLY A 682 35.92 -37.19 -28.13
CA GLY A 682 34.47 -37.36 -27.92
C GLY A 682 33.96 -36.48 -26.76
N GLY A 683 33.03 -35.53 -26.91
CA GLY A 683 32.11 -35.21 -27.99
C GLY A 683 30.69 -35.09 -27.43
N GLY A 684 30.18 -33.85 -27.35
CA GLY A 684 28.76 -33.47 -27.17
C GLY A 684 28.15 -33.78 -25.80
N SER A 685 27.09 -33.13 -25.33
CA SER A 685 26.28 -31.97 -25.77
C SER A 685 25.21 -31.79 -24.69
N TYR A 686 24.78 -30.55 -24.48
CA TYR A 686 23.43 -30.10 -24.06
C TYR A 686 22.43 -31.15 -23.57
N LEU A 687 21.78 -30.86 -22.43
CA LEU A 687 20.34 -31.03 -22.27
C LEU A 687 19.79 -30.17 -21.11
N ASP A 688 18.67 -29.53 -21.43
CA ASP A 688 17.72 -28.80 -20.59
C ASP A 688 17.11 -29.63 -19.46
N VAL A 689 16.25 -28.93 -18.69
CA VAL A 689 15.02 -29.38 -17.98
C VAL A 689 15.18 -29.42 -16.45
N PRO A 690 14.15 -29.10 -15.64
CA PRO A 690 12.78 -28.63 -15.96
C PRO A 690 12.45 -27.19 -15.55
#